data_AF-A0A0Q3GRN0-F1
#
_entry.id   AF-A0A0Q3GRN0-F1
#
_cell.length_a   1.000
_cell.length_b   1.000
_cell.length_c   1.000
_cell.angle_alpha   90.00
_cell.angle_beta   90.00
_cell.angle_gamma   90.00
#
_symmetry.space_group_name_H-M   'P 1'
#
loop_
_entity.id
_entity.type
_entity.pdbx_description
1 polymer ?
#
loop_
_entity_poly.entity_id
_entity_poly.type
_entity_poly.pdbx_seq_one_letter_code
_entity_poly.pdbx_strand_id
1 'polypeptide(L)'
;MPSIRALKRLAASRPPPPPPPSENPPQLDASSSSSSASSSSSSASAPANRPASAPVGRVYPLRDFPGSGAAALRGAFRDNVRWLLKQWGPAAADDAASSSSSSPGPAWRAFLSDDRTGAVVPIIAIEVLAASSSAPLCDFCRCAGWSHHWVSKRRYHFIIPADADWDQHFGTDTLLGRNDHLLHGLIHSNGFGHLVTLHGREGGSIFLSGRDIMDIWDRLCSALRVRAVSLVDFSRKRSLDLRLLLGVANGETWFTRWGYCLARGCFSVSTPTYAAALEALASLHVDHLRSRHVRRVVTIYRRLSNKPLITVREFLRCLLDWKHHEPPLSPGPSKRCPRLAFLLPKPCMMKRLRQPCKRFEDVVDLLHCRWSKKRLLDAAEVVVDKLLEHGNDAEMTRQAVRDAARGYIGDTGLLDFVIKSLGDTIVGNHVVRRLPNAVTRVLQFSLEEYEEPVQMDAEVEGTRPEAQWQSTVDAERDMRAVYRAMVDALSEAAQAVLDSKHWVKCWGLDDESDDQLRFLVEWRPQPREAAELTRPMPPGEIVVVPLHTSIGELLVEAEHALSDTYCFFEEFQAEALDGISGEKWDPVVLGGAESGDTIGVHGHGADMETLLRCQGGLDMWEVGCVCGAKDDDGERMVACDACDVWHHTRCVGIADDQSVPPLFLCILCGGALMAAVPILDRALTLAK
;
A
#
# COMPACT_ATOMS: atom_id res chain seq x y z
N MET A 1 -13.99 20.61 -13.06
CA MET A 1 -14.02 21.21 -11.70
C MET A 1 -15.46 21.21 -11.23
N PRO A 2 -15.81 20.62 -10.08
CA PRO A 2 -17.20 20.59 -9.63
C PRO A 2 -17.69 22.00 -9.29
N SER A 3 -18.97 22.26 -9.59
CA SER A 3 -19.62 23.54 -9.33
C SER A 3 -19.55 23.91 -7.84
N ILE A 4 -19.14 25.15 -7.55
CA ILE A 4 -19.01 25.75 -6.20
C ILE A 4 -20.33 25.68 -5.38
N ARG A 5 -21.47 25.38 -6.02
CA ARG A 5 -22.76 25.19 -5.37
C ARG A 5 -22.96 23.83 -4.69
N ALA A 6 -22.26 22.77 -5.13
CA ALA A 6 -22.39 21.43 -4.54
C ALA A 6 -21.78 21.36 -3.13
N LEU A 7 -20.64 22.02 -2.92
CA LEU A 7 -19.95 22.07 -1.62
C LEU A 7 -20.68 22.92 -0.56
N LYS A 8 -21.58 23.83 -0.96
CA LYS A 8 -22.30 24.71 -0.04
C LYS A 8 -23.62 24.15 0.50
N ARG A 9 -24.15 23.03 -0.04
CA ARG A 9 -25.43 22.44 0.40
C ARG A 9 -25.31 21.34 1.45
N LEU A 10 -24.11 20.82 1.71
CA LEU A 10 -23.85 19.92 2.84
C LEU A 10 -23.89 20.61 4.21
N ALA A 11 -24.04 21.94 4.29
CA ALA A 11 -23.84 22.71 5.52
C ALA A 11 -24.97 23.67 5.95
N ALA A 12 -26.16 23.67 5.33
CA ALA A 12 -27.22 24.60 5.78
C ALA A 12 -28.66 24.08 5.60
N SER A 13 -29.41 24.07 6.71
CA SER A 13 -30.87 23.95 6.78
C SER A 13 -31.55 25.14 6.08
N ARG A 14 -32.53 24.87 5.20
CA ARG A 14 -33.14 25.86 4.29
C ARG A 14 -34.54 26.32 4.76
N PRO A 15 -34.88 27.62 4.71
CA PRO A 15 -36.25 28.14 4.87
C PRO A 15 -37.04 28.16 3.53
N PRO A 16 -38.39 28.35 3.55
CA PRO A 16 -39.27 28.06 2.41
C PRO A 16 -39.30 29.16 1.31
N PRO A 17 -39.76 28.83 0.09
CA PRO A 17 -39.66 29.69 -1.09
C PRO A 17 -40.88 30.61 -1.34
N PRO A 18 -40.71 31.74 -2.06
CA PRO A 18 -41.78 32.57 -2.59
C PRO A 18 -42.28 32.11 -3.99
N PRO A 19 -43.44 32.61 -4.48
CA PRO A 19 -44.14 32.08 -5.66
C PRO A 19 -43.62 32.61 -7.02
N PRO A 20 -43.98 31.94 -8.14
CA PRO A 20 -43.38 32.15 -9.47
C PRO A 20 -44.07 33.23 -10.35
N PRO A 21 -43.42 33.68 -11.45
CA PRO A 21 -43.87 34.73 -12.36
C PRO A 21 -44.50 34.23 -13.68
N SER A 22 -45.04 35.19 -14.44
CA SER A 22 -45.87 35.10 -15.65
C SER A 22 -45.12 34.99 -17.00
N GLU A 23 -45.59 34.06 -17.83
CA GLU A 23 -45.76 33.98 -19.30
C GLU A 23 -44.96 34.88 -20.30
N ASN A 24 -44.15 34.20 -21.16
CA ASN A 24 -44.15 34.13 -22.67
C ASN A 24 -44.03 35.41 -23.55
N PRO A 25 -43.72 35.38 -24.89
CA PRO A 25 -43.36 34.31 -25.87
C PRO A 25 -42.21 34.74 -26.88
N PRO A 26 -42.15 34.37 -28.20
CA PRO A 26 -41.39 33.23 -28.74
C PRO A 26 -40.48 33.57 -29.99
N GLN A 27 -40.05 32.49 -30.69
CA GLN A 27 -39.85 32.37 -32.15
C GLN A 27 -38.43 32.53 -32.76
N LEU A 28 -37.88 31.47 -33.39
CA LEU A 28 -37.85 31.24 -34.86
C LEU A 28 -36.84 30.16 -35.30
N ASP A 29 -37.28 29.39 -36.30
CA ASP A 29 -36.64 28.27 -36.98
C ASP A 29 -35.39 28.63 -37.81
N ALA A 30 -34.50 27.65 -38.03
CA ALA A 30 -33.88 27.43 -39.35
C ALA A 30 -33.25 26.03 -39.46
N SER A 31 -33.80 25.27 -40.42
CA SER A 31 -33.28 24.04 -41.02
C SER A 31 -31.97 24.24 -41.78
N SER A 32 -31.11 23.21 -41.86
CA SER A 32 -30.59 22.70 -43.14
C SER A 32 -29.76 21.42 -43.00
N SER A 33 -29.97 20.56 -43.99
CA SER A 33 -29.42 19.23 -44.26
C SER A 33 -28.11 19.26 -45.07
N SER A 34 -27.26 18.24 -44.92
CA SER A 34 -26.47 17.57 -46.00
C SER A 34 -25.55 16.50 -45.37
N SER A 35 -25.83 15.22 -45.54
CA SER A 35 -25.39 14.30 -46.61
C SER A 35 -23.96 13.76 -46.47
N SER A 36 -23.93 12.44 -46.54
CA SER A 36 -22.89 11.44 -46.31
C SER A 36 -21.82 11.35 -47.40
N ALA A 37 -20.65 10.82 -47.03
CA ALA A 37 -19.75 10.13 -47.95
C ALA A 37 -19.01 8.99 -47.22
N SER A 38 -19.16 7.79 -47.76
CA SER A 38 -18.50 6.54 -47.40
C SER A 38 -17.21 6.36 -48.20
N SER A 39 -16.22 5.68 -47.62
CA SER A 39 -15.17 4.99 -48.39
C SER A 39 -14.52 3.87 -47.58
N SER A 40 -14.09 2.85 -48.30
CA SER A 40 -13.92 1.46 -47.89
C SER A 40 -12.46 0.99 -47.95
N SER A 41 -12.11 0.10 -47.02
CA SER A 41 -11.23 -1.10 -47.13
C SER A 41 -9.82 -1.00 -47.72
N SER A 42 -8.85 -1.59 -46.99
CA SER A 42 -7.73 -2.36 -47.57
C SER A 42 -7.11 -3.29 -46.53
N SER A 43 -6.83 -4.52 -46.96
CA SER A 43 -6.41 -5.69 -46.17
C SER A 43 -4.93 -6.02 -46.43
N ALA A 44 -4.18 -6.50 -45.43
CA ALA A 44 -2.92 -7.24 -45.65
C ALA A 44 -2.54 -8.16 -44.47
N SER A 45 -2.85 -9.46 -44.67
CA SER A 45 -2.09 -10.70 -44.44
C SER A 45 -0.90 -10.78 -43.45
N ALA A 46 -0.98 -11.82 -42.61
CA ALA A 46 -0.05 -12.30 -41.57
C ALA A 46 1.16 -13.12 -42.06
N PRO A 47 2.02 -13.60 -41.13
CA PRO A 47 2.51 -14.97 -41.18
C PRO A 47 2.26 -15.76 -39.88
N ALA A 48 2.12 -17.08 -40.03
CA ALA A 48 1.63 -18.04 -39.05
C ALA A 48 2.74 -18.69 -38.18
N ASN A 49 2.38 -19.12 -36.96
CA ASN A 49 3.01 -20.26 -36.29
C ASN A 49 2.12 -20.92 -35.21
N ARG A 50 1.69 -22.15 -35.53
CA ARG A 50 1.23 -23.35 -34.76
C ARG A 50 0.22 -23.24 -33.56
N PRO A 51 -0.71 -24.22 -33.43
CA PRO A 51 -1.82 -24.12 -32.49
C PRO A 51 -1.49 -24.75 -31.13
N ALA A 52 -1.50 -23.94 -30.06
CA ALA A 52 -2.04 -24.42 -28.79
C ALA A 52 -3.57 -24.50 -28.97
N SER A 53 -4.23 -25.47 -28.34
CA SER A 53 -5.70 -25.56 -28.32
C SER A 53 -6.29 -24.18 -28.06
N ALA A 54 -7.11 -23.68 -28.98
CA ALA A 54 -7.66 -22.33 -28.88
C ALA A 54 -8.39 -22.19 -27.53
N PRO A 55 -8.09 -21.15 -26.72
CA PRO A 55 -8.81 -20.93 -25.48
C PRO A 55 -10.30 -20.81 -25.80
N VAL A 56 -11.11 -21.62 -25.14
CA VAL A 56 -12.58 -21.50 -25.18
C VAL A 56 -12.92 -20.27 -24.34
N GLY A 57 -12.76 -19.07 -24.91
CA GLY A 57 -12.96 -17.81 -24.21
C GLY A 57 -12.42 -16.62 -24.99
N ARG A 58 -13.01 -15.44 -24.75
CA ARG A 58 -12.60 -14.20 -25.40
C ARG A 58 -11.21 -13.78 -24.91
N VAL A 59 -10.34 -13.40 -25.85
CA VAL A 59 -8.98 -12.93 -25.57
C VAL A 59 -8.90 -11.42 -25.79
N TYR A 60 -8.27 -10.71 -24.86
CA TYR A 60 -8.03 -9.27 -24.91
C TYR A 60 -6.52 -8.98 -24.85
N PRO A 61 -5.98 -8.00 -25.58
CA PRO A 61 -4.65 -7.50 -25.30
C PRO A 61 -4.61 -6.97 -23.86
N LEU A 62 -3.60 -7.37 -23.06
CA LEU A 62 -3.49 -6.99 -21.65
C LEU A 62 -3.52 -5.46 -21.47
N ARG A 63 -2.94 -4.73 -22.42
CA ARG A 63 -2.88 -3.27 -22.39
C ARG A 63 -4.14 -2.58 -22.88
N ASP A 64 -5.09 -3.32 -23.46
CA ASP A 64 -6.35 -2.76 -23.95
C ASP A 64 -7.56 -3.32 -23.21
N PHE A 65 -7.38 -4.25 -22.26
CA PHE A 65 -8.45 -4.82 -21.44
C PHE A 65 -9.24 -3.74 -20.66
N PRO A 66 -10.59 -3.81 -20.57
CA PRO A 66 -11.52 -4.82 -21.11
C PRO A 66 -11.99 -4.58 -22.57
N GLY A 67 -11.23 -3.84 -23.36
CA GLY A 67 -11.49 -3.53 -24.76
C GLY A 67 -12.23 -2.21 -24.97
N SER A 68 -12.15 -1.67 -26.19
CA SER A 68 -12.79 -0.40 -26.56
C SER A 68 -14.32 -0.43 -26.44
N GLY A 69 -14.95 -1.58 -26.69
CA GLY A 69 -16.39 -1.76 -26.52
C GLY A 69 -16.83 -1.57 -25.06
N ALA A 70 -16.06 -2.06 -24.09
CA ALA A 70 -16.34 -1.85 -22.68
C ALA A 70 -16.07 -0.41 -22.25
N ALA A 71 -15.04 0.25 -22.81
CA ALA A 71 -14.78 1.67 -22.56
C ALA A 71 -15.90 2.60 -23.11
N ALA A 72 -16.69 2.12 -24.07
CA ALA A 72 -17.83 2.84 -24.62
C ALA A 72 -19.10 2.71 -23.75
N LEU A 73 -19.09 1.92 -22.68
CA LEU A 73 -20.23 1.78 -21.78
C LEU A 73 -20.52 3.10 -21.03
N ARG A 74 -21.81 3.38 -20.87
CA ARG A 74 -22.33 4.63 -20.30
C ARG A 74 -23.38 4.42 -19.20
N GLY A 75 -23.83 3.17 -19.01
CA GLY A 75 -24.84 2.81 -18.02
C GLY A 75 -24.27 2.70 -16.60
N ALA A 76 -25.13 2.30 -15.67
CA ALA A 76 -24.74 1.97 -14.30
C ALA A 76 -23.91 0.68 -14.26
N PHE A 77 -23.16 0.47 -13.16
CA PHE A 77 -22.35 -0.74 -12.97
C PHE A 77 -23.15 -2.02 -13.17
N ARG A 78 -24.38 -2.10 -12.62
CA ARG A 78 -25.27 -3.27 -12.72
C ARG A 78 -25.53 -3.72 -14.16
N ASP A 79 -25.58 -2.78 -15.11
CA ASP A 79 -25.86 -3.08 -16.51
C ASP A 79 -24.58 -3.37 -17.27
N ASN A 80 -23.54 -2.58 -17.01
CA ASN A 80 -22.23 -2.71 -17.64
C ASN A 80 -21.57 -4.07 -17.33
N VAL A 81 -21.69 -4.55 -16.09
CA VAL A 81 -21.12 -5.84 -15.68
C VAL A 81 -21.82 -6.99 -16.40
N ARG A 82 -23.15 -6.98 -16.49
CA ARG A 82 -23.91 -7.99 -17.25
C ARG A 82 -23.55 -7.99 -18.71
N TRP A 83 -23.38 -6.82 -19.31
CA TRP A 83 -22.93 -6.71 -20.71
C TRP A 83 -21.55 -7.34 -20.89
N LEU A 84 -20.61 -7.04 -19.98
CA LEU A 84 -19.24 -7.56 -20.03
C LEU A 84 -19.23 -9.09 -19.88
N LEU A 85 -19.95 -9.64 -18.90
CA LEU A 85 -20.00 -11.08 -18.65
C LEU A 85 -20.63 -11.87 -19.80
N LYS A 86 -21.60 -11.29 -20.52
CA LYS A 86 -22.13 -11.87 -21.77
C LYS A 86 -21.08 -12.01 -22.88
N GLN A 87 -19.98 -11.25 -22.81
CA GLN A 87 -18.88 -11.35 -23.77
C GLN A 87 -17.88 -12.47 -23.42
N TRP A 88 -17.95 -13.00 -22.20
CA TRP A 88 -16.99 -13.97 -21.66
C TRP A 88 -17.54 -15.40 -21.79
N GLY A 89 -16.64 -16.38 -21.83
CA GLY A 89 -17.03 -17.80 -21.83
C GLY A 89 -17.39 -18.27 -20.43
N PRO A 90 -18.13 -19.38 -20.27
CA PRO A 90 -18.33 -20.00 -18.95
C PRO A 90 -16.98 -20.45 -18.36
N ALA A 91 -16.76 -20.26 -17.06
CA ALA A 91 -15.51 -20.62 -16.39
C ALA A 91 -15.43 -22.10 -16.00
N ALA A 92 -16.57 -22.77 -15.88
CA ALA A 92 -16.69 -24.21 -15.67
C ALA A 92 -17.55 -24.80 -16.79
N ALA A 93 -17.20 -25.99 -17.27
CA ALA A 93 -18.16 -26.82 -17.97
C ALA A 93 -19.14 -27.32 -16.91
N ASP A 94 -20.44 -27.06 -17.08
CA ASP A 94 -21.46 -27.67 -16.24
C ASP A 94 -21.37 -29.20 -16.39
N ASP A 95 -20.68 -29.88 -15.47
CA ASP A 95 -20.96 -31.28 -15.19
C ASP A 95 -22.32 -31.31 -14.48
N ALA A 96 -23.38 -31.38 -15.30
CA ALA A 96 -24.77 -31.39 -14.91
C ALA A 96 -25.20 -32.64 -14.08
N ALA A 97 -24.31 -33.21 -13.27
CA ALA A 97 -24.51 -34.52 -12.62
C ALA A 97 -24.23 -34.59 -11.11
N SER A 98 -23.85 -33.51 -10.42
CA SER A 98 -23.74 -33.53 -8.96
C SER A 98 -24.57 -32.45 -8.28
N SER A 99 -25.86 -32.74 -8.14
CA SER A 99 -26.81 -32.02 -7.29
C SER A 99 -26.51 -32.27 -5.80
N SER A 100 -25.43 -31.70 -5.27
CA SER A 100 -25.24 -31.56 -3.81
C SER A 100 -23.98 -30.74 -3.47
N SER A 101 -24.07 -29.41 -3.57
CA SER A 101 -23.37 -28.47 -2.67
C SER A 101 -23.71 -27.04 -3.10
N SER A 102 -23.74 -26.14 -2.13
CA SER A 102 -23.97 -24.69 -2.23
C SER A 102 -22.94 -23.97 -3.09
N SER A 103 -22.85 -24.26 -4.39
CA SER A 103 -21.83 -23.64 -5.25
C SER A 103 -22.14 -22.15 -5.48
N PRO A 104 -21.16 -21.27 -5.34
CA PRO A 104 -21.34 -19.83 -5.41
C PRO A 104 -21.48 -19.44 -6.87
N GLY A 105 -22.75 -19.34 -7.27
CA GLY A 105 -23.26 -18.73 -8.49
C GLY A 105 -22.55 -19.06 -9.81
N PRO A 106 -22.99 -18.42 -10.91
CA PRO A 106 -22.36 -18.57 -12.21
C PRO A 106 -20.97 -17.92 -12.24
N ALA A 107 -20.08 -18.48 -13.06
CA ALA A 107 -18.73 -17.98 -13.27
C ALA A 107 -18.37 -17.87 -14.75
N TRP A 108 -17.62 -16.83 -15.10
CA TRP A 108 -17.19 -16.50 -16.45
C TRP A 108 -15.68 -16.33 -16.52
N ARG A 109 -15.10 -16.65 -17.67
CA ARG A 109 -13.65 -16.59 -17.93
C ARG A 109 -13.36 -15.84 -19.23
N ALA A 110 -12.35 -14.99 -19.17
CA ALA A 110 -11.68 -14.38 -20.30
C ALA A 110 -10.16 -14.49 -20.16
N PHE A 111 -9.44 -14.18 -21.23
CA PHE A 111 -7.99 -14.28 -21.26
C PHE A 111 -7.36 -12.94 -21.67
N LEU A 112 -6.20 -12.62 -21.10
CA LEU A 112 -5.42 -11.42 -21.38
C LEU A 112 -4.09 -11.83 -22.01
N SER A 113 -3.80 -11.39 -23.23
CA SER A 113 -2.52 -11.65 -23.89
C SER A 113 -1.52 -10.54 -23.59
N ASP A 114 -0.35 -10.90 -23.05
CA ASP A 114 0.77 -9.98 -22.90
C ASP A 114 1.82 -10.21 -23.98
N ASP A 115 1.82 -9.34 -25.00
CA ASP A 115 2.77 -9.43 -26.13
C ASP A 115 4.24 -9.34 -25.70
N ARG A 116 4.51 -8.76 -24.51
CA ARG A 116 5.88 -8.60 -23.98
C ARG A 116 6.46 -9.90 -23.46
N THR A 117 5.63 -10.72 -22.83
CA THR A 117 6.04 -11.98 -22.19
C THR A 117 5.56 -13.22 -22.95
N GLY A 118 4.62 -13.06 -23.88
CA GLY A 118 3.91 -14.15 -24.53
C GLY A 118 2.89 -14.85 -23.63
N ALA A 119 2.67 -14.34 -22.41
CA ALA A 119 1.78 -14.95 -21.44
C ALA A 119 0.30 -14.75 -21.82
N VAL A 120 -0.52 -15.76 -21.53
CA VAL A 120 -1.98 -15.69 -21.62
C VAL A 120 -2.55 -15.85 -20.23
N VAL A 121 -2.98 -14.74 -19.63
CA VAL A 121 -3.43 -14.64 -18.25
C VAL A 121 -4.94 -14.86 -18.19
N PRO A 122 -5.48 -15.80 -17.40
CA PRO A 122 -6.91 -15.90 -17.18
C PRO A 122 -7.40 -14.83 -16.21
N ILE A 123 -8.56 -14.25 -16.51
CA ILE A 123 -9.37 -13.49 -15.55
C ILE A 123 -10.73 -14.17 -15.41
N ILE A 124 -11.13 -14.40 -14.16
CA ILE A 124 -12.36 -15.11 -13.80
C ILE A 124 -13.27 -14.15 -13.07
N ALA A 125 -14.53 -14.09 -13.46
CA ALA A 125 -15.58 -13.39 -12.74
C ALA A 125 -16.52 -14.41 -12.11
N ILE A 126 -16.83 -14.26 -10.82
CA ILE A 126 -17.81 -15.09 -10.10
C ILE A 126 -18.91 -14.17 -9.57
N GLU A 127 -20.15 -14.45 -9.91
CA GLU A 127 -21.30 -13.78 -9.30
C GLU A 127 -21.74 -14.55 -8.05
N VAL A 128 -21.91 -13.86 -6.93
CA VAL A 128 -22.40 -14.43 -5.68
C VAL A 128 -23.68 -13.70 -5.28
N LEU A 129 -24.75 -14.47 -5.08
CA LEU A 129 -26.03 -13.97 -4.57
C LEU A 129 -25.98 -13.89 -3.05
N ALA A 130 -26.45 -12.77 -2.49
CA ALA A 130 -26.52 -12.59 -1.04
C ALA A 130 -27.41 -13.66 -0.38
N ALA A 131 -28.57 -13.94 -0.97
CA ALA A 131 -29.55 -14.90 -0.43
C ALA A 131 -29.03 -16.35 -0.35
N SER A 132 -28.07 -16.74 -1.19
CA SER A 132 -27.50 -18.11 -1.21
C SER A 132 -26.13 -18.20 -0.54
N SER A 133 -25.59 -17.09 -0.03
CA SER A 133 -24.25 -17.02 0.57
C SER A 133 -24.31 -17.35 2.06
N SER A 134 -23.35 -18.12 2.55
CA SER A 134 -23.14 -18.32 3.99
C SER A 134 -22.68 -17.05 4.72
N ALA A 135 -22.13 -16.08 3.97
CA ALA A 135 -21.74 -14.75 4.45
C ALA A 135 -22.38 -13.69 3.53
N PRO A 136 -23.66 -13.32 3.76
CA PRO A 136 -24.39 -12.40 2.89
C PRO A 136 -23.94 -10.95 3.04
N LEU A 137 -23.47 -10.58 4.23
CA LEU A 137 -22.90 -9.27 4.53
C LEU A 137 -21.44 -9.18 4.06
N CYS A 138 -20.98 -7.97 3.79
CA CYS A 138 -19.61 -7.71 3.35
C CYS A 138 -18.76 -7.13 4.49
N ASP A 139 -17.86 -7.94 5.04
CA ASP A 139 -16.91 -7.50 6.07
C ASP A 139 -16.02 -6.35 5.59
N PHE A 140 -15.68 -6.31 4.29
CA PHE A 140 -14.90 -5.21 3.72
C PHE A 140 -15.68 -3.89 3.69
N CYS A 141 -17.00 -3.92 3.47
CA CYS A 141 -17.85 -2.73 3.58
C CYS A 141 -17.88 -2.23 5.03
N ARG A 142 -17.95 -3.16 6.00
CA ARG A 142 -17.89 -2.81 7.42
C ARG A 142 -16.61 -2.05 7.74
N CYS A 143 -15.46 -2.64 7.41
CA CYS A 143 -14.14 -2.03 7.64
C CYS A 143 -13.88 -0.75 6.84
N ALA A 144 -14.58 -0.55 5.72
CA ALA A 144 -14.47 0.65 4.89
C ALA A 144 -15.30 1.83 5.41
N GLY A 145 -16.11 1.64 6.46
CA GLY A 145 -17.09 2.63 6.92
C GLY A 145 -18.36 2.68 6.07
N TRP A 146 -18.63 1.63 5.30
CA TRP A 146 -19.81 1.46 4.45
C TRP A 146 -20.83 0.49 5.05
N SER A 147 -20.75 0.24 6.36
CA SER A 147 -21.69 -0.58 7.14
C SER A 147 -23.14 -0.14 6.99
N HIS A 148 -23.38 1.17 6.81
CA HIS A 148 -24.71 1.72 6.62
C HIS A 148 -25.27 1.46 5.21
N HIS A 149 -24.45 1.16 4.21
CA HIS A 149 -24.91 0.92 2.84
C HIS A 149 -25.90 -0.24 2.76
N TRP A 150 -26.89 -0.13 1.89
CA TRP A 150 -27.84 -1.21 1.62
C TRP A 150 -27.13 -2.47 1.08
N VAL A 151 -27.61 -3.66 1.47
CA VAL A 151 -27.04 -4.92 0.97
C VAL A 151 -27.48 -5.15 -0.48
N SER A 152 -26.51 -5.31 -1.38
CA SER A 152 -26.79 -5.65 -2.78
C SER A 152 -27.15 -7.12 -2.95
N LYS A 153 -28.10 -7.42 -3.83
CA LYS A 153 -28.52 -8.80 -4.17
C LYS A 153 -27.39 -9.65 -4.74
N ARG A 154 -26.53 -9.04 -5.57
CA ARG A 154 -25.36 -9.68 -6.19
C ARG A 154 -24.08 -8.93 -5.88
N ARG A 155 -22.99 -9.67 -5.73
CA ARG A 155 -21.60 -9.19 -5.72
C ARG A 155 -20.76 -9.99 -6.71
N TYR A 156 -19.82 -9.32 -7.35
CA TYR A 156 -18.98 -9.88 -8.41
C TYR A 156 -17.53 -9.93 -7.94
N HIS A 157 -16.94 -11.11 -7.97
CA HIS A 157 -15.52 -11.32 -7.67
C HIS A 157 -14.75 -11.41 -8.97
N PHE A 158 -13.77 -10.52 -9.18
CA PHE A 158 -12.85 -10.55 -10.32
C PHE A 158 -11.49 -11.05 -9.85
N ILE A 159 -11.08 -12.21 -10.35
CA ILE A 159 -9.93 -12.96 -9.86
C ILE A 159 -8.95 -13.24 -10.99
N ILE A 160 -7.67 -12.96 -10.75
CA ILE A 160 -6.56 -13.51 -11.51
C ILE A 160 -5.86 -14.52 -10.58
N PRO A 161 -5.98 -15.84 -10.85
CA PRO A 161 -5.31 -16.87 -10.06
C PRO A 161 -3.79 -16.76 -10.11
N ALA A 162 -3.11 -17.43 -9.17
CA ALA A 162 -1.65 -17.58 -9.19
C ALA A 162 -1.17 -18.21 -10.51
N ASP A 163 0.05 -17.90 -10.94
CA ASP A 163 0.60 -18.34 -12.23
C ASP A 163 0.54 -19.88 -12.43
N ALA A 164 0.72 -20.65 -11.35
CA ALA A 164 0.68 -22.12 -11.39
C ALA A 164 -0.73 -22.70 -11.66
N ASP A 165 -1.76 -21.86 -11.53
CA ASP A 165 -3.16 -22.24 -11.54
C ASP A 165 -3.91 -21.78 -12.80
N TRP A 166 -3.20 -21.20 -13.77
CA TRP A 166 -3.84 -20.61 -14.96
C TRP A 166 -4.53 -21.64 -15.86
N ASP A 167 -4.00 -22.85 -15.95
CA ASP A 167 -4.57 -23.95 -16.75
C ASP A 167 -5.58 -24.80 -15.96
N GLN A 168 -5.73 -24.53 -14.65
CA GLN A 168 -6.59 -25.31 -13.77
C GLN A 168 -8.04 -24.82 -13.81
N HIS A 169 -8.96 -25.76 -13.58
CA HIS A 169 -10.39 -25.49 -13.42
C HIS A 169 -10.73 -25.73 -11.95
N PHE A 170 -11.11 -24.66 -11.25
CA PHE A 170 -11.52 -24.73 -9.85
C PHE A 170 -13.03 -24.63 -9.75
N GLY A 171 -13.61 -25.34 -8.78
CA GLY A 171 -14.94 -25.00 -8.29
C GLY A 171 -14.92 -23.57 -7.72
N THR A 172 -16.03 -22.85 -7.88
CA THR A 172 -16.13 -21.44 -7.51
C THR A 172 -15.90 -21.22 -6.00
N ASP A 173 -16.37 -22.13 -5.14
CA ASP A 173 -16.09 -22.13 -3.70
C ASP A 173 -14.60 -22.20 -3.38
N THR A 174 -13.90 -23.13 -4.03
CA THR A 174 -12.47 -23.34 -3.81
C THR A 174 -11.67 -22.12 -4.24
N LEU A 175 -12.06 -21.49 -5.36
CA LEU A 175 -11.40 -20.27 -5.80
C LEU A 175 -11.65 -19.13 -4.81
N LEU A 176 -12.88 -18.92 -4.36
CA LEU A 176 -13.19 -17.84 -3.40
C LEU A 176 -12.51 -18.00 -2.03
N GLY A 177 -12.27 -19.25 -1.59
CA GLY A 177 -11.61 -19.55 -0.32
C GLY A 177 -10.08 -19.40 -0.33
N ARG A 178 -9.47 -19.15 -1.49
CA ARG A 178 -8.02 -18.98 -1.62
C ARG A 178 -7.59 -17.53 -1.42
N ASN A 179 -6.40 -17.37 -0.86
CA ASN A 179 -5.81 -16.06 -0.55
C ASN A 179 -4.54 -15.76 -1.36
N ASP A 180 -4.15 -16.64 -2.29
CA ASP A 180 -2.92 -16.55 -3.08
C ASP A 180 -3.17 -16.03 -4.51
N HIS A 181 -4.34 -15.44 -4.76
CA HIS A 181 -4.65 -14.78 -6.02
C HIS A 181 -3.67 -13.65 -6.33
N LEU A 182 -3.36 -13.44 -7.61
CA LEU A 182 -2.62 -12.27 -8.07
C LEU A 182 -3.48 -11.00 -8.01
N LEU A 183 -4.76 -11.14 -8.32
CA LEU A 183 -5.77 -10.11 -8.17
C LEU A 183 -7.01 -10.74 -7.57
N HIS A 184 -7.57 -10.10 -6.56
CA HIS A 184 -8.94 -10.35 -6.11
C HIS A 184 -9.62 -9.01 -5.88
N GLY A 185 -10.52 -8.65 -6.77
CA GLY A 185 -11.43 -7.54 -6.62
C GLY A 185 -12.85 -8.02 -6.30
N LEU A 186 -13.56 -7.30 -5.45
CA LEU A 186 -14.96 -7.55 -5.11
C LEU A 186 -15.77 -6.29 -5.44
N ILE A 187 -16.85 -6.39 -6.20
CA ILE A 187 -17.71 -5.23 -6.51
C ILE A 187 -19.18 -5.62 -6.33
N HIS A 188 -19.90 -4.84 -5.55
CA HIS A 188 -21.34 -4.97 -5.33
C HIS A 188 -22.13 -4.41 -6.53
N SER A 189 -23.37 -4.87 -6.73
CA SER A 189 -24.20 -4.42 -7.87
C SER A 189 -24.47 -2.92 -7.88
N ASN A 190 -24.42 -2.26 -6.73
CA ASN A 190 -24.52 -0.81 -6.64
C ASN A 190 -23.26 -0.06 -7.08
N GLY A 191 -22.20 -0.76 -7.51
CA GLY A 191 -20.94 -0.18 -7.97
C GLY A 191 -19.95 0.19 -6.86
N PHE A 192 -20.19 -0.13 -5.60
CA PHE A 192 -19.15 -0.03 -4.56
C PHE A 192 -18.34 -1.33 -4.49
N GLY A 193 -17.04 -1.24 -4.24
CA GLY A 193 -16.19 -2.42 -4.23
C GLY A 193 -14.94 -2.30 -3.39
N HIS A 194 -14.15 -3.37 -3.43
CA HIS A 194 -12.97 -3.59 -2.61
C HIS A 194 -11.88 -4.25 -3.45
N LEU A 195 -10.67 -3.72 -3.42
CA LEU A 195 -9.49 -4.45 -3.85
C LEU A 195 -9.00 -5.28 -2.66
N VAL A 196 -9.27 -6.58 -2.71
CA VAL A 196 -9.04 -7.52 -1.59
C VAL A 196 -7.60 -8.01 -1.57
N THR A 197 -7.09 -8.47 -2.71
CA THR A 197 -5.69 -8.91 -2.83
C THR A 197 -5.03 -8.39 -4.10
N LEU A 198 -3.72 -8.15 -3.98
CA LEU A 198 -2.86 -7.81 -5.11
C LEU A 198 -1.46 -8.38 -4.87
N HIS A 199 -1.09 -9.37 -5.67
CA HIS A 199 0.23 -10.00 -5.64
C HIS A 199 0.86 -9.93 -7.03
N GLY A 200 1.77 -8.98 -7.23
CA GLY A 200 2.61 -8.94 -8.43
C GLY A 200 3.86 -9.80 -8.30
N ARG A 201 4.92 -9.44 -9.02
CA ARG A 201 6.24 -10.11 -8.92
C ARG A 201 6.81 -10.25 -7.50
N GLU A 202 6.57 -9.29 -6.62
CA GLU A 202 7.03 -9.38 -5.23
C GLU A 202 6.17 -10.34 -4.38
N GLY A 203 4.95 -10.64 -4.83
CA GLY A 203 4.08 -11.67 -4.27
C GLY A 203 4.23 -13.04 -4.94
N GLY A 204 5.18 -13.20 -5.87
CA GLY A 204 5.54 -14.49 -6.47
C GLY A 204 5.17 -14.67 -7.95
N SER A 205 4.52 -13.69 -8.60
CA SER A 205 4.24 -13.82 -10.04
C SER A 205 5.52 -13.72 -10.88
N ILE A 206 5.69 -14.61 -11.85
CA ILE A 206 6.74 -14.59 -12.86
C ILE A 206 6.38 -13.69 -14.04
N PHE A 207 5.10 -13.51 -14.33
CA PHE A 207 4.63 -12.76 -15.50
C PHE A 207 4.25 -11.32 -15.14
N LEU A 208 3.29 -11.14 -14.24
CA LEU A 208 2.63 -9.86 -13.97
C LEU A 208 3.31 -9.07 -12.86
N SER A 209 3.67 -7.82 -13.15
CA SER A 209 4.03 -6.88 -12.09
C SER A 209 2.79 -6.36 -11.38
N GLY A 210 2.95 -5.87 -10.14
CA GLY A 210 1.84 -5.24 -9.43
C GLY A 210 1.26 -4.04 -10.20
N ARG A 211 2.10 -3.37 -11.00
CA ARG A 211 1.65 -2.27 -11.87
C ARG A 211 0.73 -2.78 -12.98
N ASP A 212 1.08 -3.90 -13.63
CA ASP A 212 0.26 -4.47 -14.70
C ASP A 212 -1.11 -4.89 -14.14
N ILE A 213 -1.14 -5.49 -12.94
CA ILE A 213 -2.37 -5.89 -12.24
C ILE A 213 -3.23 -4.67 -11.88
N MET A 214 -2.62 -3.61 -11.32
CA MET A 214 -3.34 -2.37 -11.03
C MET A 214 -3.89 -1.71 -12.29
N ASP A 215 -3.13 -1.69 -13.39
CA ASP A 215 -3.60 -1.12 -14.65
C ASP A 215 -4.79 -1.94 -15.21
N ILE A 216 -4.79 -3.27 -15.08
CA ILE A 216 -5.95 -4.12 -15.41
C ILE A 216 -7.15 -3.77 -14.53
N TRP A 217 -6.97 -3.73 -13.21
CA TRP A 217 -8.03 -3.44 -12.24
C TRP A 217 -8.62 -2.04 -12.45
N ASP A 218 -7.78 -1.03 -12.62
CA ASP A 218 -8.20 0.36 -12.76
C ASP A 218 -9.02 0.60 -14.03
N ARG A 219 -8.60 0.00 -15.14
CA ARG A 219 -9.34 0.05 -16.41
C ARG A 219 -10.64 -0.73 -16.36
N LEU A 220 -10.66 -1.88 -15.69
CA LEU A 220 -11.88 -2.63 -15.47
C LEU A 220 -12.91 -1.81 -14.69
N CYS A 221 -12.50 -1.22 -13.56
CA CYS A 221 -13.36 -0.38 -12.75
C CYS A 221 -13.87 0.84 -13.51
N SER A 222 -13.00 1.49 -14.28
CA SER A 222 -13.36 2.65 -15.11
C SER A 222 -14.35 2.28 -16.21
N ALA A 223 -14.11 1.18 -16.93
CA ALA A 223 -14.99 0.70 -18.00
C ALA A 223 -16.36 0.26 -17.47
N LEU A 224 -16.39 -0.36 -16.30
CA LEU A 224 -17.64 -0.79 -15.66
C LEU A 224 -18.39 0.34 -14.96
N ARG A 225 -17.84 1.57 -14.90
CA ARG A 225 -18.42 2.70 -14.15
C ARG A 225 -18.70 2.35 -12.69
N VAL A 226 -17.74 1.66 -12.07
CA VAL A 226 -17.69 1.46 -10.61
C VAL A 226 -17.75 2.83 -9.94
N ARG A 227 -18.40 2.96 -8.79
CA ARG A 227 -18.58 4.24 -8.07
C ARG A 227 -17.43 4.53 -7.13
N ALA A 228 -17.05 3.54 -6.33
CA ALA A 228 -15.93 3.66 -5.42
C ALA A 228 -15.34 2.29 -5.10
N VAL A 229 -14.02 2.24 -4.93
CA VAL A 229 -13.30 1.05 -4.50
C VAL A 229 -12.45 1.40 -3.29
N SER A 230 -12.64 0.68 -2.19
CA SER A 230 -11.74 0.76 -1.05
C SER A 230 -10.64 -0.30 -1.13
N LEU A 231 -9.53 -0.05 -0.44
CA LEU A 231 -8.47 -1.03 -0.23
C LEU A 231 -7.80 -0.78 1.10
N VAL A 232 -7.21 -1.83 1.65
CA VAL A 232 -6.32 -1.73 2.80
C VAL A 232 -4.90 -1.98 2.31
N ASP A 233 -4.07 -0.94 2.36
CA ASP A 233 -2.69 -1.03 1.89
C ASP A 233 -1.89 -1.85 2.92
N PHE A 234 -1.32 -2.98 2.52
CA PHE A 234 -0.29 -3.71 3.28
C PHE A 234 0.97 -3.93 2.45
N SER A 235 1.16 -3.09 1.42
CA SER A 235 2.17 -3.27 0.40
C SER A 235 3.56 -3.14 1.00
N ARG A 236 4.34 -4.21 0.87
CA ARG A 236 5.72 -4.27 1.34
C ARG A 236 6.64 -4.61 0.20
N LYS A 237 7.79 -3.95 0.18
CA LYS A 237 8.88 -4.22 -0.75
C LYS A 237 10.15 -4.51 0.02
N ARG A 238 10.64 -5.76 -0.05
CA ARG A 238 11.86 -6.20 0.67
C ARG A 238 11.85 -5.86 2.17
N SER A 239 10.69 -6.07 2.81
CA SER A 239 10.41 -5.76 4.23
C SER A 239 10.35 -4.27 4.58
N LEU A 240 10.14 -3.39 3.61
CA LEU A 240 9.84 -1.97 3.82
C LEU A 240 8.37 -1.71 3.47
N ASP A 241 7.62 -1.07 4.37
CA ASP A 241 6.25 -0.67 4.09
C ASP A 241 6.26 0.48 3.07
N LEU A 242 5.67 0.22 1.90
CA LEU A 242 5.72 1.17 0.79
C LEU A 242 4.97 2.46 1.12
N ARG A 243 3.91 2.40 1.93
CA ARG A 243 3.18 3.60 2.38
C ARG A 243 4.09 4.59 3.10
N LEU A 244 4.99 4.09 3.95
CA LEU A 244 5.87 4.93 4.75
C LEU A 244 7.06 5.39 3.90
N LEU A 245 7.68 4.47 3.16
CA LEU A 245 8.81 4.78 2.30
C LEU A 245 8.44 5.80 1.22
N LEU A 246 7.39 5.54 0.44
CA LEU A 246 6.95 6.40 -0.64
C LEU A 246 6.21 7.63 -0.11
N GLY A 247 5.43 7.51 0.97
CA GLY A 247 4.77 8.64 1.61
C GLY A 247 5.79 9.70 2.05
N VAL A 248 6.87 9.30 2.73
CA VAL A 248 7.91 10.25 3.18
C VAL A 248 8.72 10.77 2.00
N ALA A 249 9.12 9.90 1.06
CA ALA A 249 9.92 10.32 -0.08
C ALA A 249 9.14 11.25 -1.02
N ASN A 250 7.92 10.88 -1.41
CA ASN A 250 7.18 11.52 -2.49
C ASN A 250 6.01 12.39 -2.01
N GLY A 251 5.55 12.22 -0.77
CA GLY A 251 4.26 12.77 -0.32
C GLY A 251 3.06 11.95 -0.78
N GLU A 252 3.32 10.79 -1.40
CA GLU A 252 2.35 9.98 -2.13
C GLU A 252 2.65 8.50 -1.90
N THR A 253 1.62 7.68 -1.77
CA THR A 253 1.79 6.22 -1.63
C THR A 253 1.89 5.55 -3.00
N TRP A 254 2.00 4.22 -3.03
CA TRP A 254 2.01 3.54 -4.33
C TRP A 254 0.65 3.66 -5.05
N PHE A 255 -0.45 3.61 -4.30
CA PHE A 255 -1.81 3.61 -4.84
C PHE A 255 -2.30 5.00 -5.30
N THR A 256 -1.74 6.11 -4.79
CA THR A 256 -2.09 7.47 -5.25
C THR A 256 -1.85 7.66 -6.74
N ARG A 257 -0.93 6.89 -7.34
CA ARG A 257 -0.66 6.86 -8.78
C ARG A 257 -1.87 6.47 -9.64
N TRP A 258 -2.81 5.73 -9.07
CA TRP A 258 -4.07 5.37 -9.71
C TRP A 258 -5.25 6.23 -9.22
N GLY A 259 -5.00 7.25 -8.39
CA GLY A 259 -6.04 8.15 -7.88
C GLY A 259 -6.71 7.68 -6.58
N TYR A 260 -6.12 6.72 -5.87
CA TYR A 260 -6.57 6.37 -4.52
C TYR A 260 -6.15 7.46 -3.52
N CYS A 261 -7.09 7.85 -2.67
CA CYS A 261 -6.92 8.85 -1.62
C CYS A 261 -7.09 8.21 -0.25
N LEU A 262 -6.51 8.82 0.78
CA LEU A 262 -6.72 8.40 2.16
C LEU A 262 -8.20 8.56 2.52
N ALA A 263 -8.86 7.47 2.90
CA ALA A 263 -10.28 7.48 3.24
C ALA A 263 -10.48 7.91 4.70
N ARG A 264 -10.00 7.06 5.62
CA ARG A 264 -10.04 7.26 7.07
C ARG A 264 -8.78 6.62 7.65
N GLY A 265 -8.04 7.32 8.51
CA GLY A 265 -6.96 6.68 9.26
C GLY A 265 -7.53 5.82 10.39
N CYS A 266 -6.94 4.64 10.62
CA CYS A 266 -7.25 3.84 11.80
C CYS A 266 -6.85 4.62 13.06
N PHE A 267 -7.46 4.28 14.20
CA PHE A 267 -7.13 4.93 15.48
C PHE A 267 -7.26 6.45 15.43
N SER A 268 -8.23 6.98 14.64
CA SER A 268 -8.54 8.40 14.49
C SER A 268 -7.47 9.28 13.86
N VAL A 269 -6.50 8.70 13.15
CA VAL A 269 -5.54 9.49 12.39
C VAL A 269 -6.30 10.28 11.31
N SER A 270 -6.46 11.58 11.57
CA SER A 270 -7.10 12.50 10.63
C SER A 270 -6.19 12.78 9.44
N THR A 271 -6.75 13.19 8.30
CA THR A 271 -5.95 13.61 7.14
C THR A 271 -4.92 14.69 7.49
N PRO A 272 -5.23 15.72 8.31
CA PRO A 272 -4.24 16.65 8.82
C PRO A 272 -3.13 16.00 9.66
N THR A 273 -3.48 15.06 10.55
CA THR A 273 -2.51 14.34 11.40
C THR A 273 -1.57 13.51 10.54
N TYR A 274 -2.10 12.80 9.55
CA TYR A 274 -1.32 12.03 8.58
C TYR A 274 -0.34 12.93 7.80
N ALA A 275 -0.82 14.06 7.28
CA ALA A 275 0.01 15.00 6.54
C ALA A 275 1.12 15.61 7.42
N ALA A 276 0.80 15.96 8.67
CA ALA A 276 1.78 16.47 9.62
C ALA A 276 2.83 15.42 9.99
N ALA A 277 2.43 14.17 10.18
CA ALA A 277 3.34 13.05 10.45
C ALA A 277 4.29 12.80 9.27
N LEU A 278 3.77 12.78 8.05
CA LEU A 278 4.58 12.68 6.84
C LEU A 278 5.58 13.83 6.75
N GLU A 279 5.15 15.06 6.98
CA GLU A 279 6.04 16.23 6.86
C GLU A 279 7.11 16.25 7.96
N ALA A 280 6.77 15.83 9.18
CA ALA A 280 7.74 15.70 10.27
C ALA A 280 8.85 14.67 9.95
N LEU A 281 8.47 13.51 9.40
CA LEU A 281 9.42 12.49 8.96
C LEU A 281 10.25 12.96 7.76
N ALA A 282 9.60 13.60 6.80
CA ALA A 282 10.19 14.03 5.54
C ALA A 282 11.23 15.14 5.74
N SER A 283 10.91 16.13 6.60
CA SER A 283 11.77 17.26 6.92
C SER A 283 12.86 16.95 7.96
N LEU A 284 12.84 15.75 8.56
CA LEU A 284 13.86 15.32 9.51
C LEU A 284 15.26 15.44 8.88
N HIS A 285 16.18 16.11 9.57
CA HIS A 285 17.55 16.25 9.10
C HIS A 285 18.26 14.90 9.15
N VAL A 286 18.90 14.50 8.05
CA VAL A 286 19.48 13.15 7.94
C VAL A 286 20.63 12.92 8.93
N ASP A 287 21.30 13.99 9.39
CA ASP A 287 22.35 13.89 10.42
C ASP A 287 21.81 13.62 11.83
N HIS A 288 20.50 13.82 12.06
CA HIS A 288 19.85 13.45 13.32
C HIS A 288 19.59 11.94 13.42
N LEU A 289 19.74 11.19 12.32
CA LEU A 289 19.58 9.74 12.31
C LEU A 289 20.76 9.07 13.05
N ARG A 290 20.47 8.52 14.24
CA ARG A 290 21.47 7.94 15.15
C ARG A 290 21.91 6.54 14.71
N SER A 291 22.63 6.43 13.60
CA SER A 291 23.24 5.18 13.15
C SER A 291 24.61 5.39 12.51
N ARG A 292 25.63 4.65 13.00
CA ARG A 292 27.00 4.68 12.44
C ARG A 292 27.04 4.32 10.95
N HIS A 293 26.15 3.42 10.52
CA HIS A 293 26.05 3.02 9.13
C HIS A 293 25.40 4.13 8.32
N VAL A 294 24.30 4.71 8.80
CA VAL A 294 23.61 5.82 8.14
C VAL A 294 24.54 7.02 7.97
N ARG A 295 25.34 7.42 8.97
CA ARG A 295 26.30 8.52 8.81
C ARG A 295 27.30 8.27 7.68
N ARG A 296 27.84 7.05 7.57
CA ARG A 296 28.75 6.67 6.47
C ARG A 296 28.04 6.75 5.11
N VAL A 297 26.84 6.20 5.03
CA VAL A 297 25.98 6.23 3.84
C VAL A 297 25.69 7.67 3.42
N VAL A 298 25.31 8.53 4.36
CA VAL A 298 25.06 9.96 4.13
C VAL A 298 26.28 10.66 3.57
N THR A 299 27.46 10.43 4.14
CA THR A 299 28.71 11.00 3.61
C THR A 299 28.99 10.56 2.16
N ILE A 300 28.73 9.29 1.84
CA ILE A 300 28.92 8.75 0.49
C ILE A 300 27.94 9.43 -0.47
N TYR A 301 26.64 9.32 -0.24
CA TYR A 301 25.62 9.84 -1.16
C TYR A 301 25.66 11.36 -1.31
N ARG A 302 26.07 12.13 -0.29
CA ARG A 302 26.29 13.58 -0.43
C ARG A 302 27.43 13.93 -1.37
N ARG A 303 28.45 13.08 -1.50
CA ARG A 303 29.55 13.25 -2.46
C ARG A 303 29.14 12.86 -3.88
N LEU A 304 28.23 11.89 -4.00
CA LEU A 304 27.75 11.35 -5.27
C LEU A 304 26.59 12.16 -5.88
N SER A 305 25.77 12.77 -5.04
CA SER A 305 24.61 13.54 -5.46
C SER A 305 25.00 14.94 -5.92
N ASN A 306 24.40 15.38 -7.02
CA ASN A 306 24.48 16.78 -7.48
C ASN A 306 23.46 17.70 -6.78
N LYS A 307 22.56 17.13 -5.97
CA LYS A 307 21.55 17.85 -5.19
C LYS A 307 21.92 17.81 -3.70
N PRO A 308 21.64 18.89 -2.93
CA PRO A 308 21.83 18.85 -1.49
C PRO A 308 20.95 17.76 -0.87
N LEU A 309 21.55 16.91 -0.02
CA LEU A 309 20.84 15.87 0.72
C LEU A 309 20.85 16.25 2.21
N ILE A 310 19.89 17.09 2.59
CA ILE A 310 19.76 17.66 3.93
C ILE A 310 18.72 16.86 4.72
N THR A 311 17.56 16.65 4.10
CA THR A 311 16.41 16.01 4.73
C THR A 311 16.30 14.53 4.38
N VAL A 312 15.56 13.77 5.20
CA VAL A 312 15.24 12.36 4.93
C VAL A 312 14.50 12.21 3.59
N ARG A 313 13.58 13.12 3.25
CA ARG A 313 12.87 13.14 1.95
C ARG A 313 13.84 13.15 0.77
N GLU A 314 14.76 14.11 0.75
CA GLU A 314 15.76 14.24 -0.31
C GLU A 314 16.64 12.99 -0.39
N PHE A 315 17.04 12.47 0.77
CA PHE A 315 17.88 11.29 0.86
C PHE A 315 17.19 10.03 0.32
N LEU A 316 15.94 9.79 0.71
CA LEU A 316 15.15 8.66 0.24
C LEU A 316 14.85 8.76 -1.26
N ARG A 317 14.52 9.95 -1.78
CA ARG A 317 14.36 10.17 -3.23
C ARG A 317 15.65 9.84 -3.99
N CYS A 318 16.80 10.33 -3.50
CA CYS A 318 18.09 10.02 -4.08
C CYS A 318 18.33 8.51 -4.15
N LEU A 319 18.12 7.78 -3.05
CA LEU A 319 18.28 6.32 -3.01
C LEU A 319 17.31 5.58 -3.96
N LEU A 320 16.07 6.05 -4.07
CA LEU A 320 15.07 5.48 -4.98
C LEU A 320 15.45 5.73 -6.44
N ASP A 321 15.93 6.92 -6.80
CA ASP A 321 16.40 7.23 -8.16
C ASP A 321 17.62 6.38 -8.53
N TRP A 322 18.57 6.23 -7.61
CA TRP A 322 19.77 5.40 -7.79
C TRP A 322 19.47 3.91 -8.03
N LYS A 323 18.35 3.40 -7.53
CA LYS A 323 17.89 2.03 -7.81
C LYS A 323 17.50 1.85 -9.28
N HIS A 324 17.05 2.90 -9.94
CA HIS A 324 16.58 2.88 -11.33
C HIS A 324 17.66 3.27 -12.34
N HIS A 325 18.82 3.69 -11.86
CA HIS A 325 19.97 3.98 -12.69
C HIS A 325 20.63 2.68 -13.19
N GLU A 326 20.51 2.40 -14.48
CA GLU A 326 21.43 1.46 -15.14
C GLU A 326 22.87 2.01 -15.03
N PRO A 327 23.88 1.14 -14.81
CA PRO A 327 25.27 1.57 -14.87
C PRO A 327 25.50 2.26 -16.23
N PRO A 328 26.18 3.42 -16.30
CA PRO A 328 26.42 4.06 -17.57
C PRO A 328 27.09 3.05 -18.51
N LEU A 329 26.45 2.79 -19.66
CA LEU A 329 27.11 2.12 -20.79
C LEU A 329 28.44 2.84 -20.99
N SER A 330 29.53 2.06 -20.98
CA SER A 330 30.90 2.54 -20.89
C SER A 330 31.14 3.80 -21.75
N PRO A 331 31.92 4.78 -21.27
CA PRO A 331 32.13 6.00 -22.04
C PRO A 331 32.73 5.65 -23.41
N GLY A 332 32.13 6.21 -24.46
CA GLY A 332 32.61 6.06 -25.84
C GLY A 332 34.06 6.53 -25.99
N PRO A 333 34.75 6.09 -27.05
CA PRO A 333 36.19 6.28 -27.19
C PRO A 333 36.54 7.77 -27.22
N SER A 334 37.20 8.23 -26.15
CA SER A 334 37.77 9.57 -26.06
C SER A 334 38.85 9.74 -27.14
N LYS A 335 38.73 10.81 -27.93
CA LYS A 335 39.72 11.21 -28.94
C LYS A 335 41.03 11.54 -28.24
N ARG A 336 42.04 10.69 -28.42
CA ARG A 336 43.43 10.98 -28.05
C ARG A 336 44.01 12.07 -28.95
N CYS A 337 44.83 12.94 -28.37
CA CYS A 337 46.00 13.53 -29.04
C CYS A 337 46.98 14.08 -27.99
N PRO A 338 48.28 14.26 -28.32
CA PRO A 338 49.30 13.28 -27.93
C PRO A 338 50.42 13.92 -27.10
N ARG A 339 51.18 13.11 -26.34
CA ARG A 339 52.63 13.31 -26.17
C ARG A 339 53.34 12.09 -25.55
N LEU A 340 54.32 11.64 -26.33
CA LEU A 340 55.62 11.05 -26.01
C LEU A 340 55.67 9.70 -25.28
N ALA A 341 56.20 8.73 -26.03
CA ALA A 341 56.47 7.37 -25.63
C ALA A 341 57.70 7.28 -24.72
N PHE A 342 57.61 6.46 -23.66
CA PHE A 342 58.74 5.70 -23.18
C PHE A 342 58.31 4.27 -22.82
N LEU A 343 59.26 3.38 -23.06
CA LEU A 343 59.12 1.95 -23.28
C LEU A 343 58.60 1.17 -22.07
N LEU A 344 57.81 0.14 -22.37
CA LEU A 344 57.49 -0.98 -21.45
C LEU A 344 58.78 -1.64 -20.92
N PRO A 345 58.72 -2.23 -19.72
CA PRO A 345 58.75 -3.69 -19.69
C PRO A 345 57.55 -4.34 -18.97
N LYS A 346 57.42 -5.62 -19.30
CA LYS A 346 56.30 -6.58 -19.18
C LYS A 346 55.79 -6.92 -17.75
N PRO A 347 54.62 -7.60 -17.64
CA PRO A 347 53.83 -7.71 -16.42
C PRO A 347 54.13 -8.97 -15.58
N CYS A 348 54.07 -8.85 -14.25
CA CYS A 348 53.69 -9.87 -13.24
C CYS A 348 53.83 -9.20 -11.85
N MET A 349 53.08 -9.43 -10.76
CA MET A 349 52.07 -10.38 -10.30
C MET A 349 51.11 -9.63 -9.36
N MET A 350 49.87 -10.11 -9.20
CA MET A 350 48.91 -9.58 -8.22
C MET A 350 49.47 -9.61 -6.78
N LYS A 351 49.58 -8.45 -6.11
CA LYS A 351 49.67 -8.37 -4.65
C LYS A 351 48.26 -8.24 -4.07
N ARG A 352 47.88 -9.20 -3.22
CA ARG A 352 46.59 -9.20 -2.49
C ARG A 352 46.41 -7.91 -1.70
N LEU A 353 45.20 -7.35 -1.74
CA LEU A 353 44.76 -6.20 -0.93
C LEU A 353 44.99 -6.48 0.57
N ARG A 354 45.81 -5.63 1.24
CA ARG A 354 46.12 -5.69 2.68
C ARG A 354 44.93 -5.11 3.49
N GLN A 355 44.57 -5.73 4.62
CA GLN A 355 43.55 -5.24 5.56
C GLN A 355 44.04 -3.99 6.35
N PRO A 356 43.16 -3.02 6.68
CA PRO A 356 43.53 -1.87 7.51
C PRO A 356 43.72 -2.26 8.99
N CYS A 357 44.86 -1.87 9.58
CA CYS A 357 45.20 -2.12 10.99
C CYS A 357 44.50 -1.11 11.91
N LYS A 358 44.15 -1.51 13.15
CA LYS A 358 43.50 -0.64 14.15
C LYS A 358 44.49 -0.25 15.26
N ARG A 359 44.36 0.93 15.87
CA ARG A 359 45.15 1.27 17.07
C ARG A 359 44.75 0.37 18.23
N PHE A 360 45.72 -0.10 19.00
CA PHE A 360 45.49 -1.00 20.12
C PHE A 360 44.63 -0.33 21.21
N GLU A 361 44.74 1.00 21.36
CA GLU A 361 43.85 1.81 22.21
C GLU A 361 42.37 1.63 21.88
N ASP A 362 42.00 1.65 20.59
CA ASP A 362 40.62 1.44 20.10
C ASP A 362 40.17 -0.02 20.29
N VAL A 363 41.11 -0.96 20.23
CA VAL A 363 40.84 -2.38 20.47
C VAL A 363 40.57 -2.62 21.96
N VAL A 364 41.32 -1.97 22.85
CA VAL A 364 41.15 -2.06 24.31
C VAL A 364 39.77 -1.53 24.74
N ASP A 365 39.26 -0.47 24.13
CA ASP A 365 37.93 0.09 24.44
C ASP A 365 36.77 -0.87 24.09
N LEU A 366 37.01 -1.86 23.23
CA LEU A 366 36.04 -2.88 22.85
C LEU A 366 36.17 -4.18 23.66
N LEU A 367 37.26 -4.33 24.43
CA LEU A 367 37.57 -5.54 25.20
C LEU A 367 37.07 -5.40 26.64
N HIS A 368 36.04 -6.16 27.01
CA HIS A 368 35.55 -6.26 28.39
C HIS A 368 36.50 -7.15 29.21
N CYS A 369 37.49 -6.57 29.90
CA CYS A 369 38.41 -7.35 30.72
C CYS A 369 38.65 -6.73 32.11
N ARG A 370 39.24 -7.52 33.01
CA ARG A 370 39.43 -7.18 34.44
C ARG A 370 40.57 -6.20 34.72
N TRP A 371 41.42 -5.91 33.73
CA TRP A 371 42.56 -5.00 33.87
C TRP A 371 42.18 -3.61 33.34
N SER A 372 42.71 -2.56 33.97
CA SER A 372 42.43 -1.18 33.54
C SER A 372 43.05 -0.88 32.17
N LYS A 373 42.43 0.05 31.42
CA LYS A 373 42.92 0.51 30.10
C LYS A 373 44.41 0.89 30.14
N LYS A 374 44.81 1.68 31.14
CA LYS A 374 46.21 2.07 31.35
C LYS A 374 47.15 0.87 31.46
N ARG A 375 46.77 -0.13 32.27
CA ARG A 375 47.60 -1.33 32.51
C ARG A 375 47.73 -2.23 31.27
N LEU A 376 46.76 -2.21 30.36
CA LEU A 376 46.82 -2.93 29.09
C LEU A 376 47.73 -2.23 28.07
N LEU A 377 47.68 -0.89 28.04
CA LEU A 377 48.54 -0.07 27.17
C LEU A 377 50.01 -0.17 27.61
N ASP A 378 50.29 -0.02 28.91
CA ASP A 378 51.65 -0.16 29.45
C ASP A 378 52.23 -1.57 29.15
N ALA A 379 51.40 -2.61 29.26
CA ALA A 379 51.82 -3.97 28.94
C ALA A 379 52.03 -4.21 27.43
N ALA A 380 51.30 -3.51 26.57
CA ALA A 380 51.48 -3.57 25.12
C ALA A 380 52.77 -2.87 24.68
N GLU A 381 53.09 -1.72 25.27
CA GLU A 381 54.35 -1.01 25.04
C GLU A 381 55.56 -1.89 25.42
N VAL A 382 55.54 -2.53 26.59
CA VAL A 382 56.59 -3.47 27.01
C VAL A 382 56.77 -4.63 26.02
N VAL A 383 55.69 -5.13 25.41
CA VAL A 383 55.78 -6.18 24.40
C VAL A 383 56.41 -5.66 23.11
N VAL A 384 56.10 -4.42 22.69
CA VAL A 384 56.73 -3.78 21.52
C VAL A 384 58.21 -3.50 21.77
N ASP A 385 58.58 -2.98 22.94
CA ASP A 385 59.98 -2.74 23.30
C ASP A 385 60.81 -4.02 23.23
N LYS A 386 60.27 -5.16 23.69
CA LYS A 386 60.96 -6.45 23.62
C LYS A 386 61.03 -7.03 22.21
N LEU A 387 60.08 -6.71 21.35
CA LEU A 387 60.16 -7.03 19.93
C LEU A 387 61.22 -6.16 19.22
N LEU A 388 61.37 -4.88 19.61
CA LEU A 388 62.38 -3.97 19.07
C LEU A 388 63.81 -4.38 19.47
N GLU A 389 64.02 -4.80 20.74
CA GLU A 389 65.32 -5.26 21.23
C GLU A 389 65.85 -6.49 20.47
N HIS A 390 64.97 -7.28 19.83
CA HIS A 390 65.34 -8.48 19.07
C HIS A 390 65.72 -8.21 17.60
N GLY A 391 65.57 -6.96 17.11
CA GLY A 391 65.91 -6.52 15.75
C GLY A 391 64.76 -6.65 14.74
N ASN A 392 64.62 -5.64 13.85
CA ASN A 392 63.46 -5.49 12.94
C ASN A 392 63.21 -6.66 11.95
N ASP A 393 64.21 -7.52 11.70
CA ASP A 393 64.09 -8.70 10.80
C ASP A 393 63.90 -10.04 11.54
N ALA A 394 63.84 -10.05 12.87
CA ALA A 394 63.75 -11.26 13.67
C ALA A 394 62.29 -11.60 14.06
N GLU A 395 61.69 -12.56 13.37
CA GLU A 395 60.35 -13.09 13.67
C GLU A 395 60.33 -13.90 14.99
N MET A 396 59.72 -13.35 16.05
CA MET A 396 59.64 -14.03 17.36
C MET A 396 58.40 -14.92 17.49
N THR A 397 58.54 -16.12 18.06
CA THR A 397 57.36 -16.96 18.38
C THR A 397 56.60 -16.44 19.59
N ARG A 398 55.31 -16.78 19.73
CA ARG A 398 54.49 -16.42 20.91
C ARG A 398 55.19 -16.74 22.24
N GLN A 399 55.86 -17.89 22.33
CA GLN A 399 56.54 -18.32 23.55
C GLN A 399 57.78 -17.47 23.83
N ALA A 400 58.56 -17.13 22.81
CA ALA A 400 59.73 -16.25 22.95
C ALA A 400 59.35 -14.82 23.38
N VAL A 401 58.28 -14.24 22.80
CA VAL A 401 57.76 -12.92 23.22
C VAL A 401 57.29 -12.95 24.67
N ARG A 402 56.61 -14.03 25.06
CA ARG A 402 56.15 -14.22 26.43
C ARG A 402 57.33 -14.31 27.41
N ASP A 403 58.35 -15.10 27.09
CA ASP A 403 59.49 -15.33 27.99
C ASP A 403 60.34 -14.06 28.13
N ALA A 404 60.51 -13.27 27.05
CA ALA A 404 61.19 -11.99 27.07
C ALA A 404 60.44 -10.92 27.91
N ALA A 405 59.12 -10.85 27.79
CA ALA A 405 58.29 -9.87 28.51
C ALA A 405 58.01 -10.27 29.97
N ARG A 406 58.19 -11.55 30.34
CA ARG A 406 57.94 -12.07 31.71
C ARG A 406 58.80 -11.41 32.78
N GLY A 407 59.99 -10.92 32.41
CA GLY A 407 60.86 -10.17 33.33
C GLY A 407 60.30 -8.82 33.79
N TYR A 408 59.36 -8.25 33.04
CA TYR A 408 58.77 -6.93 33.29
C TYR A 408 57.29 -7.00 33.65
N ILE A 409 56.57 -8.02 33.17
CA ILE A 409 55.16 -8.24 33.47
C ILE A 409 55.01 -9.50 34.33
N GLY A 410 54.85 -9.30 35.64
CA GLY A 410 54.67 -10.39 36.61
C GLY A 410 53.31 -11.11 36.54
N ASP A 411 52.27 -10.45 36.00
CA ASP A 411 50.95 -11.06 35.79
C ASP A 411 50.94 -11.84 34.46
N THR A 412 51.12 -13.17 34.56
CA THR A 412 51.17 -14.06 33.40
C THR A 412 49.85 -14.10 32.62
N GLY A 413 48.71 -13.79 33.27
CA GLY A 413 47.41 -13.73 32.60
C GLY A 413 47.21 -12.45 31.80
N LEU A 414 47.69 -11.31 32.32
CA LEU A 414 47.72 -10.04 31.58
C LEU A 414 48.58 -10.15 30.33
N LEU A 415 49.79 -10.72 30.48
CA LEU A 415 50.72 -10.89 29.37
C LEU A 415 50.14 -11.76 28.25
N ASP A 416 49.51 -12.88 28.59
CA ASP A 416 48.87 -13.76 27.61
C ASP A 416 47.72 -13.10 26.85
N PHE A 417 46.95 -12.29 27.57
CA PHE A 417 45.81 -11.58 27.04
C PHE A 417 46.24 -10.49 26.05
N VAL A 418 47.27 -9.72 26.40
CA VAL A 418 47.87 -8.69 25.55
C VAL A 418 48.49 -9.32 24.30
N ILE A 419 49.34 -10.35 24.43
CA ILE A 419 49.95 -11.05 23.29
C ILE A 419 48.89 -11.66 22.35
N LYS A 420 47.76 -12.14 22.90
CA LYS A 420 46.64 -12.65 22.08
C LYS A 420 45.96 -11.55 21.27
N SER A 421 45.87 -10.34 21.83
CA SER A 421 45.08 -9.22 21.30
C SER A 421 45.88 -8.23 20.44
N LEU A 422 47.22 -8.32 20.46
CA LEU A 422 48.12 -7.43 19.73
C LEU A 422 48.27 -7.71 18.23
N GLY A 423 47.78 -8.84 17.73
CA GLY A 423 47.94 -9.20 16.32
C GLY A 423 47.22 -8.23 15.38
N ASP A 424 47.96 -7.65 14.44
CA ASP A 424 47.49 -6.68 13.43
C ASP A 424 46.98 -5.36 14.02
N THR A 425 47.62 -4.91 15.10
CA THR A 425 47.30 -3.65 15.79
C THR A 425 48.48 -2.68 15.84
N ILE A 426 48.19 -1.39 15.93
CA ILE A 426 49.17 -0.31 16.03
C ILE A 426 49.35 0.04 17.52
N VAL A 427 50.59 0.01 17.99
CA VAL A 427 51.00 0.41 19.35
C VAL A 427 52.11 1.44 19.23
N GLY A 428 51.84 2.68 19.65
CA GLY A 428 52.72 3.81 19.37
C GLY A 428 52.94 4.00 17.86
N ASN A 429 54.20 4.05 17.43
CA ASN A 429 54.61 4.20 16.03
C ASN A 429 54.93 2.84 15.35
N HIS A 430 54.49 1.72 15.91
CA HIS A 430 54.78 0.39 15.37
C HIS A 430 53.51 -0.41 15.13
N VAL A 431 53.48 -1.15 14.03
CA VAL A 431 52.45 -2.15 13.74
C VAL A 431 52.96 -3.51 14.19
N VAL A 432 52.26 -4.13 15.15
CA VAL A 432 52.55 -5.50 15.57
C VAL A 432 51.81 -6.46 14.65
N ARG A 433 52.57 -7.16 13.80
CA ARG A 433 52.05 -8.18 12.89
C ARG A 433 52.12 -9.55 13.52
N ARG A 434 51.07 -10.36 13.33
CA ARG A 434 51.08 -11.77 13.72
C ARG A 434 50.81 -12.64 12.50
N LEU A 435 51.88 -13.09 11.85
CA LEU A 435 51.81 -13.85 10.61
C LEU A 435 52.20 -15.31 10.84
N PRO A 436 51.56 -16.28 10.15
CA PRO A 436 52.01 -17.67 10.18
C PRO A 436 53.29 -17.82 9.35
N ASN A 437 54.30 -18.46 9.92
CA ASN A 437 55.49 -18.84 9.17
C ASN A 437 55.10 -19.76 8.00
N ALA A 438 55.53 -19.45 6.77
CA ALA A 438 55.16 -20.22 5.58
C ALA A 438 55.66 -21.69 5.62
N VAL A 439 56.70 -21.98 6.40
CA VAL A 439 57.33 -23.30 6.51
C VAL A 439 56.84 -24.06 7.73
N THR A 440 56.86 -23.45 8.92
CA THR A 440 56.52 -24.15 10.17
C THR A 440 55.05 -24.03 10.56
N ARG A 441 54.28 -23.17 9.89
CA ARG A 441 52.88 -22.79 10.22
C ARG A 441 52.68 -22.26 11.65
N VAL A 442 53.75 -22.01 12.40
CA VAL A 442 53.72 -21.38 13.72
C VAL A 442 53.55 -19.87 13.56
N LEU A 443 52.69 -19.26 14.38
CA LEU A 443 52.49 -17.81 14.37
C LEU A 443 53.71 -17.09 14.96
N GLN A 444 54.26 -16.16 14.18
CA GLN A 444 55.35 -15.29 14.59
C GLN A 444 54.90 -13.84 14.65
N PHE A 445 55.55 -13.09 15.53
CA PHE A 445 55.37 -11.66 15.71
C PHE A 445 56.51 -10.90 15.04
N SER A 446 56.17 -9.87 14.28
CA SER A 446 57.11 -8.93 13.69
C SER A 446 56.61 -7.50 13.86
N LEU A 447 57.52 -6.53 13.78
CA LEU A 447 57.21 -5.10 13.84
C LEU A 447 57.40 -4.46 12.48
N GLU A 448 56.45 -3.62 12.09
CA GLU A 448 56.60 -2.69 10.96
C GLU A 448 56.54 -1.26 11.50
N GLU A 449 57.44 -0.37 11.07
CA GLU A 449 57.33 1.06 11.40
C GLU A 449 56.08 1.66 10.77
N TYR A 450 55.31 2.39 11.57
CA TYR A 450 54.11 3.10 11.15
C TYR A 450 54.44 4.59 10.96
N GLU A 451 54.54 5.03 9.71
CA GLU A 451 54.55 6.46 9.38
C GLU A 451 53.11 6.97 9.31
N GLU A 452 52.74 7.92 10.18
CA GLU A 452 51.47 8.64 10.06
C GLU A 452 51.44 9.40 8.73
N PRO A 453 50.37 9.26 7.90
CA PRO A 453 50.25 10.11 6.73
C PRO A 453 50.05 11.56 7.18
N VAL A 454 51.09 12.37 6.98
CA VAL A 454 51.09 13.81 7.25
C VAL A 454 49.94 14.45 6.47
N GLN A 455 48.99 15.04 7.20
CA GLN A 455 47.98 15.94 6.64
C GLN A 455 48.69 17.17 6.09
N MET A 456 48.88 17.23 4.77
CA MET A 456 49.24 18.45 4.07
C MET A 456 47.94 19.04 3.52
N ASP A 457 47.47 20.13 4.14
CA ASP A 457 46.51 21.04 3.55
C ASP A 457 47.15 21.65 2.30
N ALA A 458 46.88 21.04 1.15
CA ALA A 458 47.13 21.62 -0.15
C ALA A 458 45.80 21.64 -0.89
N GLU A 459 45.35 22.83 -1.25
CA GLU A 459 44.37 23.07 -2.30
C GLU A 459 44.90 22.42 -3.60
N VAL A 460 44.63 21.14 -3.76
CA VAL A 460 44.79 20.42 -5.00
C VAL A 460 43.38 20.31 -5.57
N GLU A 461 43.18 20.90 -6.74
CA GLU A 461 42.04 20.60 -7.62
C GLU A 461 41.93 19.07 -7.76
N GLY A 462 41.14 18.49 -6.88
CA GLY A 462 40.98 17.05 -6.76
C GLY A 462 40.12 16.59 -7.90
N THR A 463 40.76 16.04 -8.93
CA THR A 463 40.12 15.05 -9.80
C THR A 463 39.40 14.06 -8.88
N ARG A 464 38.05 14.08 -8.92
CA ARG A 464 37.18 13.22 -8.12
C ARG A 464 37.78 11.80 -8.09
N PRO A 465 37.99 11.17 -6.92
CA PRO A 465 38.19 9.73 -6.90
C PRO A 465 37.01 9.14 -7.66
N GLU A 466 37.26 8.36 -8.70
CA GLU A 466 36.18 7.73 -9.47
C GLU A 466 35.26 7.03 -8.48
N ALA A 467 34.09 7.64 -8.29
CA ALA A 467 33.08 7.15 -7.39
C ALA A 467 32.68 5.77 -7.90
N GLN A 468 33.15 4.72 -7.24
CA GLN A 468 32.76 3.37 -7.59
C GLN A 468 31.24 3.29 -7.43
N TRP A 469 30.56 3.08 -8.56
CA TRP A 469 29.11 3.04 -8.65
C TRP A 469 28.59 2.00 -7.66
N GLN A 470 27.82 2.44 -6.66
CA GLN A 470 27.24 1.51 -5.68
C GLN A 470 26.31 0.54 -6.40
N SER A 471 26.39 -0.75 -6.07
CA SER A 471 25.51 -1.75 -6.66
C SER A 471 24.06 -1.50 -6.22
N THR A 472 23.10 -2.01 -6.99
CA THR A 472 21.67 -1.95 -6.61
C THR A 472 21.40 -2.61 -5.26
N VAL A 473 22.20 -3.60 -4.87
CA VAL A 473 22.14 -4.27 -3.57
C VAL A 473 22.60 -3.35 -2.43
N ASP A 474 23.65 -2.56 -2.66
CA ASP A 474 24.16 -1.59 -1.67
C ASP A 474 23.16 -0.47 -1.43
N ALA A 475 22.59 0.10 -2.51
CA ALA A 475 21.55 1.13 -2.40
C ALA A 475 20.32 0.65 -1.61
N GLU A 476 19.94 -0.63 -1.77
CA GLU A 476 18.82 -1.23 -1.03
C GLU A 476 19.14 -1.48 0.45
N ARG A 477 20.36 -1.91 0.74
CA ARG A 477 20.84 -2.04 2.12
C ARG A 477 20.83 -0.70 2.82
N ASP A 478 21.35 0.32 2.13
CA ASP A 478 21.48 1.68 2.62
C ASP A 478 20.09 2.32 2.84
N MET A 479 19.16 2.13 1.90
CA MET A 479 17.76 2.53 2.04
C MET A 479 17.08 1.90 3.24
N ARG A 480 17.29 0.60 3.47
CA ARG A 480 16.74 -0.08 4.66
C ARG A 480 17.34 0.47 5.95
N ALA A 481 18.61 0.85 5.96
CA ALA A 481 19.26 1.43 7.12
C ALA A 481 18.69 2.83 7.45
N VAL A 482 18.49 3.67 6.44
CA VAL A 482 17.89 5.00 6.60
C VAL A 482 16.43 4.90 7.05
N TYR A 483 15.65 4.02 6.42
CA TYR A 483 14.26 3.79 6.79
C TYR A 483 14.12 3.40 8.26
N ARG A 484 14.91 2.43 8.73
CA ARG A 484 14.88 1.99 10.15
C ARG A 484 15.28 3.13 11.09
N ALA A 485 16.37 3.83 10.79
CA ALA A 485 16.83 4.94 11.62
C ALA A 485 15.81 6.09 11.67
N MET A 486 15.07 6.33 10.60
CA MET A 486 13.97 7.31 10.56
C MET A 486 12.81 6.86 11.46
N VAL A 487 12.39 5.60 11.38
CA VAL A 487 11.35 5.04 12.25
C VAL A 487 11.76 5.13 13.72
N ASP A 488 13.01 4.79 14.05
CA ASP A 488 13.54 4.87 15.41
C ASP A 488 13.61 6.32 15.94
N ALA A 489 13.85 7.30 15.05
CA ALA A 489 13.98 8.70 15.43
C ALA A 489 12.63 9.39 15.70
N LEU A 490 11.56 8.99 15.00
CA LEU A 490 10.22 9.57 15.11
C LEU A 490 9.16 8.46 15.06
N SER A 491 9.16 7.58 16.07
CA SER A 491 8.30 6.39 16.11
C SER A 491 6.82 6.70 16.03
N GLU A 492 6.34 7.71 16.76
CA GLU A 492 4.93 8.12 16.78
C GLU A 492 4.45 8.61 15.40
N ALA A 493 5.27 9.42 14.72
CA ALA A 493 4.95 9.90 13.38
C ALA A 493 4.98 8.76 12.36
N ALA A 494 5.95 7.85 12.47
CA ALA A 494 6.00 6.66 11.62
C ALA A 494 4.77 5.77 11.83
N GLN A 495 4.35 5.56 13.08
CA GLN A 495 3.19 4.77 13.42
C GLN A 495 1.89 5.40 12.91
N ALA A 496 1.71 6.73 13.05
CA ALA A 496 0.56 7.43 12.50
C ALA A 496 0.42 7.27 10.98
N VAL A 497 1.54 7.27 10.25
CA VAL A 497 1.56 6.98 8.80
C VAL A 497 1.23 5.51 8.53
N LEU A 498 1.76 4.58 9.32
CA LEU A 498 1.52 3.14 9.18
C LEU A 498 0.07 2.73 9.48
N ASP A 499 -0.58 3.40 10.43
CA ASP A 499 -2.00 3.23 10.79
C ASP A 499 -2.94 3.85 9.74
N SER A 500 -2.44 4.72 8.87
CA SER A 500 -3.20 5.29 7.75
C SER A 500 -3.23 4.32 6.57
N LYS A 501 -3.99 3.23 6.73
CA LYS A 501 -4.00 2.10 5.78
C LYS A 501 -5.22 1.96 4.90
N HIS A 502 -6.32 2.69 5.15
CA HIS A 502 -7.54 2.60 4.34
C HIS A 502 -7.55 3.67 3.25
N TRP A 503 -7.61 3.22 2.00
CA TRP A 503 -7.62 4.06 0.83
C TRP A 503 -8.89 3.85 0.03
N VAL A 504 -9.37 4.89 -0.62
CA VAL A 504 -10.54 4.82 -1.50
C VAL A 504 -10.26 5.59 -2.78
N LYS A 505 -10.67 5.02 -3.90
CA LYS A 505 -10.80 5.74 -5.16
C LYS A 505 -12.28 5.88 -5.46
N CYS A 506 -12.72 7.10 -5.79
CA CYS A 506 -14.06 7.37 -6.27
C CYS A 506 -13.99 7.69 -7.76
N TRP A 507 -14.88 7.09 -8.53
CA TRP A 507 -15.13 7.46 -9.91
C TRP A 507 -16.38 8.34 -9.89
N GLY A 508 -16.22 9.60 -10.28
CA GLY A 508 -17.32 10.55 -10.29
C GLY A 508 -18.41 10.16 -11.29
N LEU A 509 -19.59 10.75 -11.11
CA LEU A 509 -20.56 10.90 -12.18
C LEU A 509 -20.08 12.07 -13.04
N ASP A 510 -19.37 11.78 -14.11
CA ASP A 510 -18.98 12.79 -15.08
C ASP A 510 -20.16 13.05 -16.03
N ASP A 511 -20.41 14.34 -16.29
CA ASP A 511 -21.37 14.76 -17.32
C ASP A 511 -20.69 14.56 -18.68
N GLU A 512 -20.94 13.39 -19.25
CA GLU A 512 -20.45 13.03 -20.58
C GLU A 512 -21.27 13.80 -21.61
N SER A 513 -20.63 14.27 -22.68
CA SER A 513 -21.35 14.85 -23.82
C SER A 513 -22.01 13.73 -24.65
N ASP A 514 -23.03 13.08 -24.07
CA ASP A 514 -23.85 12.05 -24.69
C ASP A 514 -25.34 12.33 -24.51
N ASP A 515 -26.18 11.60 -25.27
CA ASP A 515 -27.63 11.77 -25.24
C ASP A 515 -28.28 11.05 -24.04
N GLN A 516 -27.59 10.99 -22.90
CA GLN A 516 -28.04 10.31 -21.68
C GLN A 516 -27.99 11.21 -20.45
N LEU A 517 -29.04 11.09 -19.63
CA LEU A 517 -29.17 11.73 -18.33
C LEU A 517 -28.82 10.72 -17.23
N ARG A 518 -28.11 11.19 -16.20
CA ARG A 518 -27.67 10.37 -15.08
C ARG A 518 -28.23 10.95 -13.79
N PHE A 519 -29.03 10.19 -13.06
CA PHE A 519 -29.64 10.66 -11.81
C PHE A 519 -29.17 9.82 -10.63
N LEU A 520 -29.10 10.46 -9.46
CA LEU A 520 -28.95 9.80 -8.17
C LEU A 520 -30.32 9.62 -7.53
N VAL A 521 -30.80 8.40 -7.49
CA VAL A 521 -32.14 8.07 -7.02
C VAL A 521 -32.08 7.68 -5.55
N GLU A 522 -32.75 8.45 -4.69
CA GLU A 522 -32.77 8.25 -3.25
C GLU A 522 -34.18 7.89 -2.76
N TRP A 523 -34.32 6.73 -2.13
CA TRP A 523 -35.57 6.36 -1.48
C TRP A 523 -35.91 7.33 -0.34
N ARG A 524 -37.17 7.77 -0.32
CA ARG A 524 -37.74 8.66 0.69
C ARG A 524 -38.70 7.87 1.59
N PRO A 525 -38.25 7.43 2.77
CA PRO A 525 -39.05 6.61 3.67
C PRO A 525 -40.30 7.35 4.17
N GLN A 526 -41.35 6.60 4.48
CA GLN A 526 -42.51 7.10 5.20
C GLN A 526 -42.10 7.52 6.63
N PRO A 527 -42.85 8.39 7.32
CA PRO A 527 -42.48 8.87 8.67
C PRO A 527 -42.22 7.75 9.70
N ARG A 528 -42.96 6.64 9.60
CA ARG A 528 -42.75 5.44 10.45
C ARG A 528 -41.42 4.73 10.14
N GLU A 529 -41.10 4.54 8.87
CA GLU A 529 -39.86 3.89 8.41
C GLU A 529 -38.65 4.76 8.75
N ALA A 530 -38.79 6.08 8.57
CA ALA A 530 -37.76 7.05 8.92
C ALA A 530 -37.40 7.04 10.41
N ALA A 531 -38.36 6.74 11.29
CA ALA A 531 -38.11 6.64 12.73
C ALA A 531 -37.28 5.41 13.12
N GLU A 532 -37.31 4.34 12.32
CA GLU A 532 -36.53 3.12 12.54
C GLU A 532 -35.12 3.17 11.93
N LEU A 533 -34.89 4.11 11.00
CA LEU A 533 -33.60 4.32 10.35
C LEU A 533 -32.72 5.24 11.20
N THR A 534 -31.97 4.64 12.13
CA THR A 534 -31.05 5.36 13.02
C THR A 534 -29.68 5.64 12.40
N ARG A 535 -29.33 4.93 11.31
CA ARG A 535 -28.07 5.09 10.57
C ARG A 535 -28.19 6.19 9.50
N PRO A 536 -27.07 6.83 9.09
CA PRO A 536 -27.08 7.74 7.95
C PRO A 536 -27.66 7.07 6.70
N MET A 537 -28.43 7.82 5.93
CA MET A 537 -28.97 7.32 4.67
C MET A 537 -27.83 6.96 3.70
N PRO A 538 -27.86 5.76 3.09
CA PRO A 538 -26.88 5.36 2.10
C PRO A 538 -26.89 6.25 0.85
N PRO A 539 -25.80 6.24 0.07
CA PRO A 539 -25.76 6.91 -1.22
C PRO A 539 -26.89 6.42 -2.15
N GLY A 540 -27.52 7.35 -2.88
CA GLY A 540 -28.54 7.02 -3.87
C GLY A 540 -28.06 6.07 -4.98
N GLU A 541 -29.00 5.41 -5.65
CA GLU A 541 -28.73 4.51 -6.78
C GLU A 541 -28.55 5.29 -8.09
N ILE A 542 -27.65 4.84 -8.97
CA ILE A 542 -27.44 5.52 -10.25
C ILE A 542 -28.46 5.01 -11.26
N VAL A 543 -29.23 5.92 -11.83
CA VAL A 543 -30.13 5.63 -12.95
C VAL A 543 -29.66 6.39 -14.17
N VAL A 544 -29.54 5.70 -15.30
CA VAL A 544 -29.11 6.28 -16.58
C VAL A 544 -30.23 6.11 -17.59
N VAL A 545 -30.73 7.21 -18.13
CA VAL A 545 -31.88 7.23 -19.03
C VAL A 545 -31.62 8.12 -20.25
N PRO A 546 -32.25 7.88 -21.40
CA PRO A 546 -32.18 8.79 -22.55
C PRO A 546 -32.64 10.23 -22.25
N LEU A 547 -32.14 11.21 -23.01
CA LEU A 547 -32.52 12.64 -22.87
C LEU A 547 -34.04 12.91 -22.96
N HIS A 548 -34.77 12.09 -23.71
CA HIS A 548 -36.21 12.26 -23.95
C HIS A 548 -37.08 11.43 -23.01
N THR A 549 -36.49 10.83 -21.98
CA THR A 549 -37.22 10.05 -20.98
C THR A 549 -38.25 10.91 -20.25
N SER A 550 -39.45 10.37 -20.12
CA SER A 550 -40.55 10.98 -19.38
C SER A 550 -40.41 10.76 -17.87
N ILE A 551 -41.07 11.60 -17.06
CA ILE A 551 -41.09 11.46 -15.59
C ILE A 551 -41.61 10.08 -15.17
N GLY A 552 -42.63 9.56 -15.87
CA GLY A 552 -43.19 8.23 -15.61
C GLY A 552 -42.21 7.10 -15.93
N GLU A 553 -41.46 7.19 -17.02
CA GLU A 553 -40.41 6.22 -17.35
C GLU A 553 -39.25 6.26 -16.34
N LEU A 554 -38.87 7.46 -15.86
CA LEU A 554 -37.86 7.59 -14.81
C LEU A 554 -38.33 6.94 -13.50
N LEU A 555 -39.61 7.05 -13.14
CA LEU A 555 -40.19 6.39 -11.97
C LEU A 555 -40.07 4.86 -12.08
N VAL A 556 -40.40 4.30 -13.25
CA VAL A 556 -40.28 2.86 -13.52
C VAL A 556 -38.83 2.40 -13.47
N GLU A 557 -37.90 3.15 -14.09
CA GLU A 557 -36.48 2.81 -14.05
C GLU A 557 -35.89 2.93 -12.64
N ALA A 558 -36.36 3.90 -11.83
CA ALA A 558 -35.97 4.05 -10.43
C ALA A 558 -36.44 2.85 -9.58
N GLU A 559 -37.69 2.41 -9.75
CA GLU A 559 -38.22 1.20 -9.12
C GLU A 559 -37.38 -0.02 -9.48
N HIS A 560 -37.16 -0.23 -10.78
CA HIS A 560 -36.36 -1.34 -11.30
C HIS A 560 -34.93 -1.31 -10.76
N ALA A 561 -34.28 -0.14 -10.75
CA ALA A 561 -32.92 0.02 -10.25
C ALA A 561 -32.79 -0.36 -8.76
N LEU A 562 -33.71 0.12 -7.91
CA LEU A 562 -33.69 -0.17 -6.48
C LEU A 562 -33.98 -1.65 -6.21
N SER A 563 -35.06 -2.18 -6.81
CA SER A 563 -35.51 -3.55 -6.60
C SER A 563 -34.54 -4.60 -7.18
N ASP A 564 -33.89 -4.32 -8.31
CA ASP A 564 -32.87 -5.19 -8.87
C ASP A 564 -31.58 -5.18 -8.05
N THR A 565 -31.20 -4.03 -7.50
CA THR A 565 -29.88 -3.86 -6.87
C THR A 565 -29.85 -4.37 -5.43
N TYR A 566 -30.89 -4.13 -4.63
CA TYR A 566 -30.83 -4.29 -3.18
C TYR A 566 -31.83 -5.31 -2.63
N CYS A 567 -31.40 -6.10 -1.64
CA CYS A 567 -32.28 -7.07 -0.96
C CYS A 567 -33.46 -6.37 -0.26
N PHE A 568 -33.19 -5.22 0.35
CA PHE A 568 -34.16 -4.41 1.10
C PHE A 568 -35.35 -3.89 0.26
N PHE A 569 -35.20 -3.82 -1.07
CA PHE A 569 -36.21 -3.29 -1.99
C PHE A 569 -36.82 -4.36 -2.90
N GLU A 570 -36.78 -5.64 -2.51
CA GLU A 570 -37.21 -6.76 -3.37
C GLU A 570 -38.67 -6.64 -3.85
N GLU A 571 -39.58 -6.17 -2.99
CA GLU A 571 -41.00 -5.96 -3.32
C GLU A 571 -41.36 -4.47 -3.45
N PHE A 572 -40.35 -3.60 -3.61
CA PHE A 572 -40.56 -2.16 -3.65
C PHE A 572 -41.34 -1.73 -4.89
N GLN A 573 -42.36 -0.89 -4.67
CA GLN A 573 -43.18 -0.28 -5.71
C GLN A 573 -43.11 1.24 -5.58
N ALA A 574 -42.66 1.91 -6.63
CA ALA A 574 -42.49 3.35 -6.68
C ALA A 574 -43.81 4.04 -7.07
N GLU A 575 -44.19 5.05 -6.30
CA GLU A 575 -45.46 5.77 -6.48
C GLU A 575 -45.27 7.17 -7.06
N ALA A 576 -44.23 7.87 -6.61
CA ALA A 576 -43.98 9.26 -6.98
C ALA A 576 -42.49 9.62 -6.88
N LEU A 577 -42.08 10.62 -7.67
CA LEU A 577 -40.77 11.24 -7.62
C LEU A 577 -40.84 12.58 -6.86
N ASP A 578 -39.79 12.90 -6.13
CA ASP A 578 -39.55 14.20 -5.49
C ASP A 578 -38.35 14.88 -6.16
N GLY A 579 -38.40 16.20 -6.28
CA GLY A 579 -37.37 17.01 -6.95
C GLY A 579 -37.58 17.24 -8.45
N ILE A 580 -38.68 16.77 -9.04
CA ILE A 580 -39.05 16.98 -10.44
C ILE A 580 -40.50 17.48 -10.52
N SER A 581 -40.74 18.53 -11.30
CA SER A 581 -42.09 19.07 -11.53
C SER A 581 -42.69 18.55 -12.83
N GLY A 582 -44.02 18.47 -12.94
CA GLY A 582 -44.71 18.11 -14.18
C GLY A 582 -45.49 16.80 -14.10
N GLU A 583 -46.15 16.47 -15.20
CA GLU A 583 -46.98 15.28 -15.35
C GLU A 583 -46.13 14.06 -15.76
N LYS A 584 -46.67 12.85 -15.57
CA LYS A 584 -45.94 11.60 -15.88
C LYS A 584 -45.43 11.50 -17.33
N TRP A 585 -46.10 12.16 -18.28
CA TRP A 585 -45.75 12.13 -19.70
C TRP A 585 -44.73 13.21 -20.09
N ASP A 586 -44.48 14.17 -19.21
CA ASP A 586 -43.55 15.25 -19.50
C ASP A 586 -42.11 14.72 -19.50
N PRO A 587 -41.26 15.14 -20.46
CA PRO A 587 -39.83 14.88 -20.40
C PRO A 587 -39.23 15.39 -19.08
N VAL A 588 -38.33 14.60 -18.49
CA VAL A 588 -37.67 14.93 -17.21
C VAL A 588 -37.00 16.31 -17.23
N VAL A 589 -36.44 16.68 -18.39
CA VAL A 589 -35.80 17.99 -18.61
C VAL A 589 -36.77 19.17 -18.52
N LEU A 590 -38.04 19.00 -18.90
CA LEU A 590 -39.06 20.04 -18.73
C LEU A 590 -39.47 20.20 -17.28
N GLY A 591 -39.32 19.13 -16.49
CA GLY A 591 -39.56 19.13 -15.06
C GLY A 591 -38.48 19.79 -14.21
N GLY A 592 -37.44 20.34 -14.85
CA GLY A 592 -36.36 21.08 -14.20
C GLY A 592 -35.26 20.20 -13.60
N ALA A 593 -35.20 18.92 -13.96
CA ALA A 593 -34.13 18.02 -13.56
C ALA A 593 -33.00 17.97 -14.60
N GLU A 594 -31.77 18.11 -14.12
CA GLU A 594 -30.54 18.08 -14.90
C GLU A 594 -29.73 16.80 -14.62
N SER A 595 -28.88 16.40 -15.57
CA SER A 595 -27.92 15.31 -15.36
C SER A 595 -27.06 15.60 -14.12
N GLY A 596 -26.95 14.62 -13.22
CA GLY A 596 -26.27 14.71 -11.94
C GLY A 596 -27.18 15.04 -10.75
N ASP A 597 -28.46 15.37 -10.99
CA ASP A 597 -29.39 15.68 -9.90
C ASP A 597 -29.76 14.45 -9.05
N THR A 598 -30.06 14.74 -7.79
CA THR A 598 -30.61 13.77 -6.85
C THR A 598 -32.14 13.82 -6.88
N ILE A 599 -32.75 12.71 -7.25
CA ILE A 599 -34.21 12.55 -7.36
C ILE A 599 -34.69 11.67 -6.21
N GLY A 600 -35.66 12.16 -5.44
CA GLY A 600 -36.29 11.38 -4.37
C GLY A 600 -37.32 10.41 -4.94
N VAL A 601 -37.46 9.22 -4.35
CA VAL A 601 -38.48 8.24 -4.73
C VAL A 601 -39.31 7.87 -3.53
N HIS A 602 -40.61 8.09 -3.63
CA HIS A 602 -41.60 7.59 -2.68
C HIS A 602 -42.19 6.29 -3.19
N GLY A 603 -42.53 5.40 -2.27
CA GLY A 603 -43.11 4.10 -2.57
C GLY A 603 -43.39 3.29 -1.32
N HIS A 604 -43.83 2.05 -1.52
CA HIS A 604 -44.06 1.07 -0.46
C HIS A 604 -43.38 -0.26 -0.80
N GLY A 605 -43.32 -1.21 0.14
CA GLY A 605 -42.71 -2.52 -0.08
C GLY A 605 -41.20 -2.60 0.23
N ALA A 606 -40.66 -1.61 0.95
CA ALA A 606 -39.33 -1.75 1.58
C ALA A 606 -39.43 -2.68 2.80
N ASP A 607 -38.62 -3.73 2.84
CA ASP A 607 -38.68 -4.76 3.87
C ASP A 607 -37.92 -4.32 5.15
N MET A 608 -38.62 -3.64 6.06
CA MET A 608 -38.05 -3.15 7.32
C MET A 608 -37.60 -4.27 8.27
N GLU A 609 -38.09 -5.50 8.10
CA GLU A 609 -37.82 -6.64 8.97
C GLU A 609 -36.62 -7.49 8.50
N THR A 610 -36.13 -7.26 7.28
CA THR A 610 -35.01 -8.03 6.73
C THR A 610 -33.71 -7.85 7.51
N LEU A 611 -33.04 -8.97 7.77
CA LEU A 611 -31.67 -8.98 8.31
C LEU A 611 -30.65 -8.43 7.30
N LEU A 612 -31.00 -8.38 6.01
CA LEU A 612 -30.14 -7.93 4.91
C LEU A 612 -30.41 -6.46 4.53
N ARG A 613 -30.75 -5.63 5.52
CA ARG A 613 -31.02 -4.21 5.29
C ARG A 613 -29.73 -3.48 4.94
N CYS A 614 -28.75 -3.48 5.84
CA CYS A 614 -27.47 -2.79 5.66
C CYS A 614 -26.28 -3.75 5.81
N GLN A 615 -25.13 -3.41 5.21
CA GLN A 615 -23.91 -4.22 5.24
C GLN A 615 -23.36 -4.49 6.64
N GLY A 616 -23.62 -3.60 7.59
CA GLY A 616 -23.27 -3.78 9.01
C GLY A 616 -24.22 -4.68 9.79
N GLY A 617 -25.21 -5.30 9.13
CA GLY A 617 -26.26 -6.10 9.77
C GLY A 617 -27.19 -5.27 10.65
N LEU A 618 -28.07 -5.96 11.37
CA LEU A 618 -28.93 -5.36 12.40
C LEU A 618 -28.22 -5.18 13.75
N ASP A 619 -27.06 -5.84 13.93
CA ASP A 619 -26.31 -5.78 15.18
C ASP A 619 -25.95 -4.33 15.51
N MET A 620 -26.45 -3.87 16.65
CA MET A 620 -26.18 -2.55 17.21
C MET A 620 -24.99 -2.63 18.18
N TRP A 621 -23.92 -3.30 17.79
CA TRP A 621 -22.69 -3.26 18.56
C TRP A 621 -22.10 -1.85 18.47
N GLU A 622 -22.07 -1.20 19.63
CA GLU A 622 -21.64 0.19 19.74
C GLU A 622 -20.12 0.24 19.86
N VAL A 623 -19.46 0.94 18.94
CA VAL A 623 -18.03 1.23 19.06
C VAL A 623 -17.86 2.63 19.65
N GLY A 624 -17.15 2.70 20.77
CA GLY A 624 -16.94 3.93 21.54
C GLY A 624 -15.49 4.07 21.96
N CYS A 625 -14.56 3.98 21.01
CA CYS A 625 -13.14 3.98 21.32
C CYS A 625 -12.62 5.39 21.69
N VAL A 626 -11.61 5.47 22.56
CA VAL A 626 -10.99 6.76 22.96
C VAL A 626 -10.29 7.49 21.81
N CYS A 627 -9.97 6.80 20.73
CA CYS A 627 -9.53 7.45 19.50
C CYS A 627 -10.68 8.21 18.82
N GLY A 628 -11.94 7.82 19.01
CA GLY A 628 -13.10 8.38 18.32
C GLY A 628 -13.58 7.51 17.14
N ALA A 629 -13.11 6.27 17.04
CA ALA A 629 -13.76 5.26 16.22
C ALA A 629 -15.19 5.04 16.72
N LYS A 630 -16.12 4.94 15.75
CA LYS A 630 -17.57 4.78 15.96
C LYS A 630 -18.14 3.57 15.23
N ASP A 631 -17.27 2.83 14.55
CA ASP A 631 -17.60 1.64 13.78
C ASP A 631 -16.32 0.79 13.68
N ASP A 632 -16.48 -0.46 13.26
CA ASP A 632 -15.38 -1.38 13.00
C ASP A 632 -14.53 -0.90 11.82
N ASP A 633 -13.25 -0.61 12.07
CA ASP A 633 -12.26 -0.21 11.06
C ASP A 633 -11.32 -1.37 10.69
N GLY A 634 -11.65 -2.60 11.08
CA GLY A 634 -10.87 -3.81 10.83
C GLY A 634 -9.66 -3.98 11.76
N GLU A 635 -9.54 -3.13 12.79
CA GLU A 635 -8.55 -3.30 13.85
C GLU A 635 -9.05 -4.23 14.95
N ARG A 636 -8.12 -4.79 15.72
CA ARG A 636 -8.47 -5.71 16.81
C ARG A 636 -9.22 -4.99 17.93
N MET A 637 -10.45 -5.41 18.19
CA MET A 637 -11.32 -4.83 19.21
C MET A 637 -11.60 -5.78 20.39
N VAL A 638 -12.06 -5.18 21.50
CA VAL A 638 -12.55 -5.84 22.71
C VAL A 638 -13.81 -5.11 23.22
N ALA A 639 -14.83 -5.86 23.61
CA ALA A 639 -16.03 -5.33 24.25
C ALA A 639 -15.84 -5.19 25.77
N CYS A 640 -16.33 -4.10 26.34
CA CYS A 640 -16.39 -3.91 27.79
C CYS A 640 -17.44 -4.84 28.41
N ASP A 641 -17.06 -5.68 29.39
CA ASP A 641 -17.99 -6.62 30.05
C ASP A 641 -19.09 -5.95 30.89
N ALA A 642 -19.03 -4.63 31.09
CA ALA A 642 -20.02 -3.89 31.86
C ALA A 642 -20.97 -3.04 31.02
N CYS A 643 -20.57 -2.58 29.83
CA CYS A 643 -21.40 -1.72 28.99
C CYS A 643 -21.51 -2.20 27.54
N ASP A 644 -20.88 -3.32 27.20
CA ASP A 644 -20.86 -3.94 25.87
C ASP A 644 -20.31 -3.06 24.72
N VAL A 645 -19.81 -1.86 25.05
CA VAL A 645 -19.19 -0.94 24.10
C VAL A 645 -17.81 -1.49 23.69
N TRP A 646 -17.56 -1.48 22.38
CA TRP A 646 -16.34 -1.97 21.77
C TRP A 646 -15.26 -0.90 21.69
N HIS A 647 -14.03 -1.30 21.98
CA HIS A 647 -12.84 -0.47 21.97
C HIS A 647 -11.70 -1.17 21.23
N HIS A 648 -10.83 -0.40 20.57
CA HIS A 648 -9.57 -0.95 20.07
C HIS A 648 -8.70 -1.43 21.22
N THR A 649 -8.24 -2.67 21.13
CA THR A 649 -7.33 -3.27 22.13
C THR A 649 -6.12 -2.37 22.39
N ARG A 650 -5.47 -1.88 21.33
CA ARG A 650 -4.31 -0.98 21.44
C ARG A 650 -4.63 0.36 22.11
N CYS A 651 -5.81 0.93 21.88
CA CYS A 651 -6.23 2.18 22.52
C CYS A 651 -6.50 2.05 24.02
N VAL A 652 -6.77 0.83 24.49
CA VAL A 652 -7.01 0.52 25.91
C VAL A 652 -5.79 -0.16 26.56
N GLY A 653 -4.63 -0.15 25.88
CA GLY A 653 -3.36 -0.63 26.42
C GLY A 653 -3.13 -2.14 26.29
N ILE A 654 -3.93 -2.84 25.48
CA ILE A 654 -3.73 -4.26 25.16
C ILE A 654 -3.00 -4.34 23.82
N ALA A 655 -1.74 -4.78 23.84
CA ALA A 655 -0.94 -4.92 22.62
C ALA A 655 -1.47 -6.05 21.70
N ASP A 656 -1.15 -5.98 20.41
CA ASP A 656 -1.64 -6.95 19.41
C ASP A 656 -1.15 -8.38 19.67
N ASP A 657 0.04 -8.53 20.29
CA ASP A 657 0.63 -9.81 20.70
C ASP A 657 0.13 -10.31 22.06
N GLN A 658 -0.62 -9.48 22.80
CA GLN A 658 -1.15 -9.81 24.10
C GLN A 658 -2.57 -10.41 24.00
N SER A 659 -2.85 -11.45 24.79
CA SER A 659 -4.21 -11.97 24.94
C SER A 659 -5.12 -10.96 25.64
N VAL A 660 -6.37 -10.86 25.19
CA VAL A 660 -7.40 -10.07 25.88
C VAL A 660 -7.65 -10.68 27.27
N PRO A 661 -7.67 -9.87 28.35
CA PRO A 661 -8.00 -10.37 29.69
C PRO A 661 -9.38 -11.05 29.74
N PRO A 662 -9.59 -12.05 30.61
CA PRO A 662 -10.90 -12.70 30.74
C PRO A 662 -12.02 -11.77 31.18
N LEU A 663 -11.67 -10.67 31.87
CA LEU A 663 -12.57 -9.58 32.21
C LEU A 663 -11.91 -8.26 31.82
N PHE A 664 -12.57 -7.48 30.98
CA PHE A 664 -12.16 -6.17 30.51
C PHE A 664 -13.25 -5.13 30.83
N LEU A 665 -12.84 -4.08 31.55
CA LEU A 665 -13.66 -2.90 31.80
C LEU A 665 -13.04 -1.71 31.07
N CYS A 666 -13.86 -0.95 30.34
CA CYS A 666 -13.42 0.29 29.72
C CYS A 666 -13.06 1.34 30.79
N ILE A 667 -12.37 2.40 30.39
CA ILE A 667 -11.90 3.46 31.32
C ILE A 667 -13.07 4.08 32.10
N LEU A 668 -14.25 4.20 31.49
CA LEU A 668 -15.44 4.74 32.14
C LEU A 668 -16.02 3.76 33.17
N CYS A 669 -16.24 2.49 32.80
CA CYS A 669 -16.78 1.47 33.69
C CYS A 669 -15.81 1.12 34.83
N GLY A 670 -14.52 0.99 34.52
CA GLY A 670 -13.47 0.78 35.52
C GLY A 670 -13.35 1.97 36.47
N GLY A 671 -13.41 3.20 35.96
CA GLY A 671 -13.41 4.41 36.78
C GLY A 671 -14.63 4.48 37.71
N ALA A 672 -15.83 4.16 37.21
CA ALA A 672 -17.05 4.11 38.01
C ALA A 672 -16.97 3.05 39.13
N LEU A 673 -16.45 1.86 38.82
CA LEU A 673 -16.23 0.81 39.81
C LEU A 673 -15.27 1.27 40.91
N MET A 674 -14.12 1.82 40.53
CA MET A 674 -13.11 2.30 41.49
C MET A 674 -13.63 3.47 42.35
N ALA A 675 -14.49 4.32 41.81
CA ALA A 675 -15.16 5.39 42.57
C ALA A 675 -16.25 4.85 43.52
N ALA A 676 -16.90 3.73 43.18
CA ALA A 676 -17.94 3.11 44.00
C ALA A 676 -17.38 2.24 45.14
N VAL A 677 -16.18 1.67 44.99
CA VAL A 677 -15.55 0.78 46.00
C VAL A 677 -15.46 1.42 47.40
N PRO A 678 -15.01 2.68 47.59
CA PRO A 678 -14.96 3.31 48.92
C PRO A 678 -16.35 3.55 49.54
N ILE A 679 -17.38 3.71 48.70
CA ILE A 679 -18.77 3.94 49.13
C ILE A 679 -19.40 2.62 49.58
N LEU A 680 -19.18 1.54 48.83
CA LEU A 680 -19.58 0.20 49.23
C LEU A 680 -18.87 -0.26 50.49
N ASP A 681 -17.56 -0.01 50.60
CA ASP A 681 -16.78 -0.40 51.78
C ASP A 681 -17.24 0.38 53.03
N ARG A 682 -17.58 1.67 52.89
CA ARG A 682 -18.25 2.45 53.94
C ARG A 682 -19.65 1.95 54.29
N ALA A 683 -20.46 1.55 53.30
CA ALA A 683 -21.79 1.00 53.54
C ALA A 683 -21.73 -0.38 54.24
N LEU A 684 -20.75 -1.21 53.90
CA LEU A 684 -20.53 -2.53 54.51
C LEU A 684 -19.89 -2.45 55.90
N THR A 685 -19.09 -1.42 56.17
CA THR A 685 -18.54 -1.14 57.51
C THR A 685 -19.55 -0.46 58.44
N LEU A 686 -20.54 0.26 57.92
CA LEU A 686 -21.68 0.82 58.68
C LEU A 686 -22.79 -0.21 58.97
N ALA A 687 -22.81 -1.34 58.25
CA ALA A 687 -23.77 -2.43 58.43
C ALA A 687 -23.26 -3.55 59.37
N LYS A 688 -22.07 -3.37 59.98
CA LYS A 688 -21.56 -4.17 61.10
C LYS A 688 -21.56 -3.32 62.35
#